data_AF-A0A1V9GCV1-F1
#
_entry.id   AF-A0A1V9GCV1-F1
#
_cell.length_a   1.000
_cell.length_b   1.000
_cell.length_c   1.000
_cell.angle_alpha   90.00
_cell.angle_beta   90.00
_cell.angle_gamma   90.00
#
_symmetry.space_group_name_H-M   'P 1'
#
loop_
_entity.id
_entity.type
_entity.pdbx_description
1 polymer ?
#
loop_
_entity_poly.entity_id
_entity_poly.type
_entity_poly.pdbx_seq_one_letter_code
_entity_poly.pdbx_strand_id
1 'polypeptide(L)'
;MRKEKHQMPLGAMSPQQEEHSMGKMPGETIEKQPTGNMGSASGMGDTGIRPTPQDEASSMPMADMAASGENSEGEMRNVLIEVRVPSAKNASFGLQMGAGLTAYGFQLDYNYEPVPVSSSPNLQNGLTESDDQVVLVRGTVPVARIGELEQQPNVIKVWNDTKVEHFQFDADIMVEEEQKIKITPMEGLGTCPIGTCDCAPGTPKGTIADVANYLGVNQMWASGFKGDGIVVGVVDGGITAQGRSINSGDTSNPGWPNKLIPRVIGGWPTANWGTTGANWGWHGNMCSTDVLGMAPNAQIYDIRIDAPNIGATISNAIAGFQWAIDQHKANGTPQILTNSWGIFQDNWDPAYATDPNHPFTRKVVDALNEGIIVLFAAGNCGGSCPDGRCGTDNGPGKSIWGANGHPRVMTVGAVNKNEQFVGYSSQGPAALDPQKPDFCSVTHFTGFFTSDSGTSAATPIAAGCVALLKQAKPSLTQDQIKNVLKNTAKDIGPAGFDQHSGAGIIRPKLALESIAAAPSASGPVVSWGPNRLDVFVVGTDSALYHKWWNGASWGPSLTGYENMGGVCMSAPEVVSWGPNRLDVFVVGANSALYHKWWNGASWGPSLTGYENMGGIIQGQPKIVSWGPNRLDAFVIGTDRSLYHKWWNGSAWGPSLTGYENLGGKIVGNPEVVCWGPNRIDIFVVGTDSSLYHKWWNGSAWGPSLTGWENLGGTILGQPKVVSWEPNRLDVFVVGTNSALYHKWWNGSAWGPSLTGYENMGGTIVGSPEVVSWGANRLDVFVVGTNSALYHKWWNGSAWGPSLTGYENMGGTIVGQPRVASWGSNRLDVFVTGTNSALFHKWWNGSSWGPSLTGYENMGGIINKF
;
A
#
# COMPACT_ATOMS: atom_id res chain seq x y z
N MET A 1 19.90 56.87 37.35
CA MET A 1 18.71 57.58 36.84
C MET A 1 17.61 56.55 36.62
N ARG A 2 16.43 56.79 37.23
CA ARG A 2 15.06 56.22 37.08
C ARG A 2 14.86 54.97 36.19
N LYS A 3 14.08 53.94 36.53
CA LYS A 3 13.11 53.63 37.61
C LYS A 3 12.82 52.09 37.53
N GLU A 4 12.93 51.35 38.64
CA GLU A 4 11.83 50.68 39.41
C GLU A 4 11.21 49.42 38.76
N LYS A 5 10.94 48.29 39.43
CA LYS A 5 11.24 47.79 40.80
C LYS A 5 10.92 46.28 40.84
N HIS A 6 11.52 45.61 41.82
CA HIS A 6 11.52 44.17 42.09
C HIS A 6 10.40 43.70 43.05
N GLN A 7 10.22 42.37 43.07
CA GLN A 7 9.86 41.49 44.20
C GLN A 7 8.39 41.16 44.55
N MET A 8 8.21 39.86 44.84
CA MET A 8 7.09 39.03 45.36
C MET A 8 6.54 39.54 46.73
N PRO A 9 5.64 38.88 47.54
CA PRO A 9 5.05 37.51 47.53
C PRO A 9 3.60 37.37 48.15
N LEU A 10 3.19 36.12 48.49
CA LEU A 10 2.26 35.68 49.57
C LEU A 10 0.75 36.05 49.57
N GLY A 11 -0.10 35.00 49.61
CA GLY A 11 -0.99 34.71 50.76
C GLY A 11 -2.43 35.27 50.84
N ALA A 12 -3.40 34.34 50.74
CA ALA A 12 -4.67 34.21 51.48
C ALA A 12 -5.86 35.19 51.25
N MET A 13 -7.02 34.62 50.90
CA MET A 13 -8.28 34.60 51.69
C MET A 13 -9.48 34.16 50.82
N SER A 14 -10.11 33.04 51.17
CA SER A 14 -11.52 32.70 50.85
C SER A 14 -12.42 33.28 51.97
N PRO A 15 -13.77 33.40 51.88
CA PRO A 15 -14.68 32.23 51.90
C PRO A 15 -16.09 32.45 51.30
N GLN A 16 -16.93 31.40 51.47
CA GLN A 16 -18.40 31.30 51.40
C GLN A 16 -18.92 30.48 50.20
N GLN A 17 -19.71 29.41 50.35
CA GLN A 17 -20.24 28.67 51.51
C GLN A 17 -20.61 27.26 50.97
N GLU A 18 -20.14 26.18 51.60
CA GLU A 18 -20.86 25.28 52.54
C GLU A 18 -21.93 24.40 51.84
N GLU A 19 -22.05 23.09 52.08
CA GLU A 19 -21.54 22.25 53.16
C GLU A 19 -21.59 20.75 52.80
N HIS A 20 -20.72 20.01 53.48
CA HIS A 20 -20.56 18.55 53.48
C HIS A 20 -21.69 17.80 54.20
N SER A 21 -21.85 16.49 53.92
CA SER A 21 -21.62 15.47 54.96
C SER A 21 -21.57 14.05 54.39
N MET A 22 -20.58 13.29 54.88
CA MET A 22 -20.38 11.85 54.71
C MET A 22 -21.19 11.07 55.76
N GLY A 23 -21.46 9.78 55.51
CA GLY A 23 -21.34 8.78 56.60
C GLY A 23 -22.28 7.58 56.62
N LYS A 24 -21.74 6.42 56.18
CA LYS A 24 -21.75 5.07 56.80
C LYS A 24 -23.06 4.28 57.09
N MET A 25 -23.14 3.12 56.39
CA MET A 25 -23.39 1.70 56.85
C MET A 25 -24.74 1.30 57.53
N PRO A 26 -25.05 -0.01 57.77
CA PRO A 26 -25.11 -1.20 56.89
C PRO A 26 -26.40 -2.08 57.14
N GLY A 27 -26.53 -3.27 56.50
CA GLY A 27 -27.39 -4.40 56.94
C GLY A 27 -28.38 -4.93 55.89
N GLU A 28 -28.18 -6.15 55.36
CA GLU A 28 -28.97 -7.39 55.67
C GLU A 28 -30.38 -7.39 55.00
N THR A 29 -30.92 -8.40 54.30
CA THR A 29 -30.71 -9.86 54.18
C THR A 29 -31.65 -10.38 53.06
N ILE A 30 -31.27 -11.46 52.34
CA ILE A 30 -32.00 -12.74 52.06
C ILE A 30 -33.51 -12.63 51.63
N GLU A 31 -34.09 -13.20 50.56
CA GLU A 31 -34.08 -14.58 50.00
C GLU A 31 -34.91 -14.69 48.68
N LYS A 32 -34.56 -15.71 47.86
CA LYS A 32 -35.37 -16.63 47.00
C LYS A 32 -36.66 -16.18 46.27
N GLN A 33 -36.62 -16.31 44.93
CA GLN A 33 -37.31 -17.30 44.05
C GLN A 33 -38.72 -17.86 44.42
N PRO A 34 -39.48 -18.50 43.48
CA PRO A 34 -39.72 -18.25 42.05
C PRO A 34 -41.21 -18.58 41.65
N THR A 35 -41.43 -18.86 40.35
CA THR A 35 -42.63 -19.45 39.68
C THR A 35 -43.76 -18.48 39.35
N GLY A 36 -44.46 -18.56 38.21
CA GLY A 36 -44.41 -19.48 37.08
C GLY A 36 -45.61 -19.26 36.16
N ASN A 37 -45.47 -19.76 34.93
CA ASN A 37 -46.50 -20.34 34.05
C ASN A 37 -47.63 -19.52 33.39
N MET A 38 -47.58 -19.59 32.05
CA MET A 38 -48.59 -20.10 31.09
C MET A 38 -49.92 -19.36 30.82
N GLY A 39 -50.24 -19.30 29.52
CA GLY A 39 -51.58 -19.12 28.94
C GLY A 39 -51.56 -18.21 27.71
N SER A 40 -51.21 -18.68 26.50
CA SER A 40 -52.08 -19.32 25.48
C SER A 40 -53.31 -18.51 25.02
N ALA A 41 -53.23 -18.05 23.77
CA ALA A 41 -54.22 -18.19 22.69
C ALA A 41 -55.50 -17.31 22.63
N SER A 42 -55.64 -16.68 21.45
CA SER A 42 -56.81 -16.66 20.54
C SER A 42 -57.86 -15.54 20.62
N GLY A 43 -58.33 -15.14 19.41
CA GLY A 43 -59.57 -14.37 19.12
C GLY A 43 -59.27 -13.02 18.46
N MET A 44 -59.20 -12.86 17.12
CA MET A 44 -60.25 -12.81 16.08
C MET A 44 -61.37 -11.76 16.25
N GLY A 45 -61.51 -10.91 15.21
CA GLY A 45 -62.72 -10.17 14.79
C GLY A 45 -62.94 -8.82 15.47
N ASP A 46 -63.49 -7.77 14.85
CA ASP A 46 -64.04 -7.56 13.52
C ASP A 46 -64.41 -6.05 13.37
N THR A 47 -64.53 -5.59 12.13
CA THR A 47 -65.31 -4.43 11.62
C THR A 47 -65.07 -3.00 12.11
N GLY A 48 -64.86 -2.08 11.15
CA GLY A 48 -65.03 -0.64 11.32
C GLY A 48 -64.87 0.14 10.01
N ILE A 49 -66.00 0.58 9.45
CA ILE A 49 -66.24 1.12 8.10
C ILE A 49 -65.72 2.57 7.89
N ARG A 50 -65.41 2.87 6.61
CA ARG A 50 -64.95 4.13 5.96
C ARG A 50 -65.74 5.42 6.29
N PRO A 51 -65.19 6.62 5.97
CA PRO A 51 -65.49 7.23 4.65
C PRO A 51 -64.30 7.95 3.95
N THR A 52 -64.34 7.96 2.61
CA THR A 52 -63.52 8.72 1.63
C THR A 52 -63.93 10.20 1.53
N PRO A 53 -63.09 11.09 0.94
CA PRO A 53 -63.17 11.45 -0.51
C PRO A 53 -61.78 11.47 -1.21
N GLN A 54 -61.60 10.91 -2.43
CA GLN A 54 -61.68 11.56 -3.78
C GLN A 54 -60.79 12.80 -3.94
N ASP A 55 -59.96 13.03 -4.96
CA ASP A 55 -59.48 12.39 -6.22
C ASP A 55 -58.09 13.08 -6.48
N GLU A 56 -57.08 12.52 -7.16
CA GLU A 56 -56.92 12.50 -8.62
C GLU A 56 -55.68 11.67 -9.04
N ALA A 57 -55.86 10.84 -10.08
CA ALA A 57 -55.00 10.48 -11.23
C ALA A 57 -53.45 10.46 -11.07
N SER A 58 -52.65 9.50 -11.57
CA SER A 58 -52.88 8.43 -12.55
C SER A 58 -51.64 7.50 -12.67
N SER A 59 -51.92 6.20 -12.80
CA SER A 59 -51.19 5.11 -13.51
C SER A 59 -49.76 4.70 -13.09
N MET A 60 -49.68 3.62 -12.32
CA MET A 60 -48.69 2.54 -12.51
C MET A 60 -49.21 1.53 -13.55
N PRO A 61 -48.34 0.66 -14.09
CA PRO A 61 -48.71 -0.75 -14.11
C PRO A 61 -47.62 -1.67 -13.54
N MET A 62 -48.08 -2.74 -12.89
CA MET A 62 -47.31 -3.87 -12.37
C MET A 62 -47.07 -4.93 -13.45
N ALA A 63 -45.88 -5.54 -13.36
CA ALA A 63 -45.51 -6.95 -13.55
C ALA A 63 -46.02 -7.76 -14.77
N ASP A 64 -45.07 -8.40 -15.45
CA ASP A 64 -45.28 -9.70 -16.11
C ASP A 64 -44.02 -10.57 -15.93
N MET A 65 -44.22 -11.84 -15.55
CA MET A 65 -43.21 -12.89 -15.51
C MET A 65 -43.70 -14.08 -16.34
N ALA A 66 -42.79 -14.54 -17.22
CA ALA A 66 -42.62 -15.87 -17.81
C ALA A 66 -43.50 -16.36 -18.99
N ALA A 67 -42.77 -16.57 -20.09
CA ALA A 67 -42.88 -17.61 -21.13
C ALA A 67 -43.95 -17.50 -22.23
N SER A 68 -43.54 -16.99 -23.40
CA SER A 68 -43.74 -17.64 -24.71
C SER A 68 -42.82 -16.98 -25.75
N GLY A 69 -42.27 -17.77 -26.66
CA GLY A 69 -41.44 -17.25 -27.75
C GLY A 69 -42.26 -16.42 -28.74
N GLU A 70 -41.69 -15.30 -29.19
CA GLU A 70 -41.78 -14.67 -30.53
C GLU A 70 -41.49 -13.15 -30.46
N ASN A 71 -40.74 -12.67 -31.46
CA ASN A 71 -40.46 -11.26 -31.85
C ASN A 71 -39.33 -10.47 -31.15
N SER A 72 -38.09 -10.95 -31.27
CA SER A 72 -36.86 -10.17 -31.00
C SER A 72 -36.41 -9.26 -32.17
N GLU A 73 -37.19 -9.14 -33.25
CA GLU A 73 -36.79 -8.41 -34.48
C GLU A 73 -36.86 -6.87 -34.34
N GLY A 74 -37.52 -6.33 -33.31
CA GLY A 74 -37.74 -4.89 -33.15
C GLY A 74 -37.16 -4.23 -31.89
N GLU A 75 -36.59 -4.98 -30.95
CA GLU A 75 -36.03 -4.42 -29.71
C GLU A 75 -34.73 -3.66 -30.00
N MET A 76 -34.69 -2.35 -29.70
CA MET A 76 -33.50 -1.51 -29.81
C MET A 76 -32.65 -1.61 -28.55
N ARG A 77 -31.34 -1.78 -28.70
CA ARG A 77 -30.38 -1.85 -27.59
C ARG A 77 -29.31 -0.76 -27.70
N ASN A 78 -28.99 -0.12 -26.59
CA ASN A 78 -27.84 0.79 -26.48
C ASN A 78 -26.55 -0.03 -26.57
N VAL A 79 -25.61 0.40 -27.41
CA VAL A 79 -24.34 -0.29 -27.63
C VAL A 79 -23.17 0.68 -27.72
N LEU A 80 -22.00 0.18 -27.31
CA LEU A 80 -20.70 0.79 -27.58
C LEU A 80 -20.04 0.00 -28.72
N ILE A 81 -19.60 0.70 -29.76
CA ILE A 81 -18.96 0.10 -30.93
C ILE A 81 -17.50 0.52 -30.96
N GLU A 82 -16.60 -0.45 -30.97
CA GLU A 82 -15.20 -0.22 -31.32
C GLU A 82 -15.10 -0.11 -32.83
N VAL A 83 -14.79 1.09 -33.32
CA VAL A 83 -14.50 1.34 -34.73
C VAL A 83 -13.01 1.55 -34.95
N ARG A 84 -12.53 1.07 -36.09
CA ARG A 84 -11.16 1.30 -36.54
C ARG A 84 -11.04 2.69 -37.16
N VAL A 85 -10.10 3.48 -36.66
CA VAL A 85 -9.83 4.85 -37.13
C VAL A 85 -8.35 4.97 -37.50
N PRO A 86 -7.99 5.50 -38.67
CA PRO A 86 -6.58 5.76 -39.00
C PRO A 86 -5.89 6.64 -37.96
N SER A 87 -4.68 6.30 -37.49
CA SER A 87 -3.98 7.07 -36.44
C SER A 87 -3.59 8.48 -36.88
N ALA A 88 -3.53 8.74 -38.20
CA ALA A 88 -3.37 10.08 -38.75
C ALA A 88 -4.62 10.98 -38.55
N LYS A 89 -5.75 10.40 -38.13
CA LYS A 89 -7.00 11.12 -37.83
C LYS A 89 -7.18 11.24 -36.32
N ASN A 90 -7.99 12.19 -35.88
CA ASN A 90 -8.36 12.33 -34.48
C ASN A 90 -9.57 11.43 -34.14
N ALA A 91 -9.86 11.26 -32.85
CA ALA A 91 -10.97 10.44 -32.37
C ALA A 91 -12.34 10.83 -32.97
N SER A 92 -12.55 12.12 -33.26
CA SER A 92 -13.82 12.62 -33.84
C SER A 92 -14.16 12.00 -35.20
N PHE A 93 -13.16 11.50 -35.93
CA PHE A 93 -13.37 10.74 -37.16
C PHE A 93 -14.16 9.44 -36.94
N GLY A 94 -14.19 8.93 -35.70
CA GLY A 94 -15.06 7.83 -35.28
C GLY A 94 -16.54 8.11 -35.56
N LEU A 95 -17.03 9.35 -35.43
CA LEU A 95 -18.43 9.69 -35.76
C LEU A 95 -18.74 9.46 -37.23
N GLN A 96 -17.79 9.76 -38.12
CA GLN A 96 -17.96 9.51 -39.55
C GLN A 96 -18.02 8.01 -39.84
N MET A 97 -17.18 7.21 -39.18
CA MET A 97 -17.22 5.75 -39.27
C MET A 97 -18.55 5.20 -38.73
N GLY A 98 -19.01 5.69 -37.58
CA GLY A 98 -20.29 5.31 -36.97
C GLY A 98 -21.50 5.69 -37.83
N ALA A 99 -21.50 6.87 -38.46
CA ALA A 99 -22.58 7.30 -39.35
C ALA A 99 -22.72 6.37 -40.58
N GLY A 100 -21.60 5.82 -41.06
CA GLY A 100 -21.58 4.81 -42.12
C GLY A 100 -22.29 3.49 -41.75
N LEU A 101 -22.52 3.24 -40.46
CA LEU A 101 -23.17 2.03 -39.97
C LEU A 101 -24.71 2.13 -39.97
N THR A 102 -25.29 3.28 -40.31
CA THR A 102 -26.75 3.49 -40.37
C THR A 102 -27.44 2.52 -41.33
N ALA A 103 -26.76 2.13 -42.42
CA ALA A 103 -27.24 1.11 -43.35
C ALA A 103 -27.50 -0.26 -42.68
N TYR A 104 -26.86 -0.51 -41.54
CA TYR A 104 -26.97 -1.73 -40.75
C TYR A 104 -27.89 -1.57 -39.53
N GLY A 105 -28.69 -0.49 -39.48
CA GLY A 105 -29.67 -0.26 -38.41
C GLY A 105 -29.10 0.40 -37.15
N PHE A 106 -27.82 0.78 -37.16
CA PHE A 106 -27.21 1.54 -36.07
C PHE A 106 -27.61 3.02 -36.11
N GLN A 107 -28.11 3.54 -35.00
CA GLN A 107 -28.45 4.95 -34.83
C GLN A 107 -27.42 5.60 -33.90
N LEU A 108 -26.52 6.39 -34.48
CA LEU A 108 -25.42 7.04 -33.77
C LEU A 108 -25.92 8.09 -32.76
N ASP A 109 -25.36 8.06 -31.54
CA ASP A 109 -25.56 9.09 -30.52
C ASP A 109 -24.55 10.22 -30.71
N TYR A 110 -24.98 11.31 -31.34
CA TYR A 110 -24.13 12.49 -31.58
C TYR A 110 -23.77 13.27 -30.31
N ASN A 111 -24.41 12.99 -29.18
CA ASN A 111 -24.08 13.62 -27.90
C ASN A 111 -22.97 12.87 -27.14
N TYR A 112 -22.55 11.70 -27.63
CA TYR A 112 -21.42 10.95 -27.10
C TYR A 112 -20.14 11.33 -27.85
N GLU A 113 -19.21 11.98 -27.15
CA GLU A 113 -17.89 12.27 -27.72
C GLU A 113 -17.12 10.96 -27.94
N PRO A 114 -16.55 10.72 -29.14
CA PRO A 114 -15.82 9.48 -29.39
C PRO A 114 -14.58 9.35 -28.50
N VAL A 115 -14.40 8.19 -27.88
CA VAL A 115 -13.35 7.95 -26.89
C VAL A 115 -12.30 6.95 -27.43
N PRO A 116 -11.02 7.33 -27.53
CA PRO A 116 -9.95 6.38 -27.82
C PRO A 116 -9.84 5.32 -26.74
N VAL A 117 -9.60 4.06 -27.10
CA VAL A 117 -9.38 2.95 -26.15
C VAL A 117 -8.22 2.08 -26.61
N SER A 118 -7.45 1.52 -25.68
CA SER A 118 -6.40 0.56 -26.00
C SER A 118 -6.97 -0.68 -26.70
N SER A 119 -6.27 -1.23 -27.70
CA SER A 119 -6.72 -2.42 -28.45
C SER A 119 -6.68 -3.69 -27.58
N SER A 120 -7.69 -4.57 -27.70
CA SER A 120 -7.65 -5.88 -27.03
C SER A 120 -6.63 -6.83 -27.69
N PRO A 121 -5.80 -7.56 -26.92
CA PRO A 121 -4.77 -8.47 -27.45
C PRO A 121 -5.30 -9.58 -28.38
N ASN A 122 -6.55 -10.03 -28.19
CA ASN A 122 -7.13 -11.15 -28.95
C ASN A 122 -7.83 -10.73 -30.26
N LEU A 123 -7.93 -9.42 -30.54
CA LEU A 123 -8.60 -8.88 -31.73
C LEU A 123 -7.60 -8.39 -32.81
N GLN A 124 -6.30 -8.70 -32.66
CA GLN A 124 -5.23 -8.33 -33.60
C GLN A 124 -5.26 -9.06 -34.96
N ASN A 125 -6.09 -10.10 -35.15
CA ASN A 125 -6.11 -10.91 -36.37
C ASN A 125 -6.65 -10.22 -37.65
N GLY A 126 -6.82 -8.89 -37.62
CA GLY A 126 -7.21 -8.11 -38.81
C GLY A 126 -6.62 -6.69 -38.87
N LEU A 127 -5.73 -6.29 -37.96
CA LEU A 127 -5.02 -5.01 -38.05
C LEU A 127 -3.85 -5.17 -39.04
N THR A 128 -4.18 -5.16 -40.34
CA THR A 128 -3.21 -5.31 -41.44
C THR A 128 -2.42 -4.03 -41.74
N GLU A 129 -2.80 -2.89 -41.15
CA GLU A 129 -2.05 -1.64 -41.23
C GLU A 129 -1.60 -1.24 -39.82
N SER A 130 -0.30 -1.05 -39.65
CA SER A 130 0.39 -0.84 -38.36
C SER A 130 0.03 0.46 -37.63
N ASP A 131 -0.88 1.26 -38.18
CA ASP A 131 -1.09 2.66 -37.80
C ASP A 131 -2.58 2.98 -37.55
N ASP A 132 -3.44 2.03 -37.19
CA ASP A 132 -4.84 2.32 -36.84
C ASP A 132 -5.09 2.36 -35.32
N GLN A 133 -5.85 3.34 -34.86
CA GLN A 133 -6.32 3.48 -33.48
C GLN A 133 -7.75 2.95 -33.31
N VAL A 134 -8.11 2.52 -32.10
CA VAL A 134 -9.46 2.07 -31.77
C VAL A 134 -10.22 3.20 -31.09
N VAL A 135 -11.41 3.52 -31.60
CA VAL A 135 -12.27 4.56 -31.07
C VAL A 135 -13.64 3.97 -30.74
N LEU A 136 -14.15 4.29 -29.55
CA LEU A 136 -15.51 3.97 -29.15
C LEU A 136 -16.48 5.02 -29.65
N VAL A 137 -17.54 4.57 -30.30
CA VAL A 137 -18.74 5.36 -30.59
C VAL A 137 -19.95 4.70 -29.97
N ARG A 138 -20.96 5.50 -29.64
CA ARG A 138 -22.18 5.03 -28.96
C ARG A 138 -23.40 5.20 -29.86
N GLY A 139 -24.38 4.33 -29.70
CA GLY A 139 -25.68 4.48 -30.36
C GLY A 139 -26.64 3.36 -30.00
N THR A 140 -27.71 3.22 -30.78
CA THR A 140 -28.69 2.14 -30.62
C THR A 140 -28.74 1.25 -31.85
N VAL A 141 -29.04 -0.04 -31.68
CA VAL A 141 -29.19 -1.00 -32.79
C VAL A 141 -30.26 -2.04 -32.44
N PRO A 142 -31.06 -2.54 -33.42
CA PRO A 142 -31.93 -3.69 -33.18
C PRO A 142 -31.11 -4.89 -32.72
N VAL A 143 -31.53 -5.59 -31.66
CA VAL A 143 -30.81 -6.74 -31.08
C VAL A 143 -30.51 -7.80 -32.15
N ALA A 144 -31.46 -8.08 -33.03
CA ALA A 144 -31.31 -9.04 -34.14
C ALA A 144 -30.19 -8.68 -35.14
N ARG A 145 -29.78 -7.41 -35.23
CA ARG A 145 -28.79 -6.92 -36.20
C ARG A 145 -27.39 -6.70 -35.62
N ILE A 146 -27.18 -6.97 -34.33
CA ILE A 146 -25.84 -6.85 -33.70
C ILE A 146 -24.81 -7.71 -34.44
N GLY A 147 -25.17 -8.95 -34.81
CA GLY A 147 -24.27 -9.84 -35.55
C GLY A 147 -23.91 -9.35 -36.96
N GLU A 148 -24.79 -8.60 -37.64
CA GLU A 148 -24.49 -7.98 -38.93
C GLU A 148 -23.51 -6.82 -38.79
N LEU A 149 -23.65 -6.08 -37.68
CA LEU A 149 -22.80 -4.94 -37.35
C LEU A 149 -21.37 -5.38 -37.02
N GLU A 150 -21.21 -6.48 -36.29
CA GLU A 150 -19.90 -7.09 -35.98
C GLU A 150 -19.15 -7.64 -37.20
N GLN A 151 -19.86 -7.94 -38.29
CA GLN A 151 -19.25 -8.41 -39.55
C GLN A 151 -18.70 -7.27 -40.43
N GLN A 152 -18.92 -6.01 -40.05
CA GLN A 152 -18.47 -4.88 -40.86
C GLN A 152 -16.95 -4.70 -40.79
N PRO A 153 -16.26 -4.42 -41.91
CA PRO A 153 -14.79 -4.39 -41.96
C PRO A 153 -14.13 -3.41 -40.97
N ASN A 154 -14.80 -2.32 -40.64
CA ASN A 154 -14.29 -1.26 -39.75
C ASN A 154 -14.84 -1.38 -38.32
N VAL A 155 -15.67 -2.38 -38.02
CA VAL A 155 -16.19 -2.66 -36.67
C VAL A 155 -15.36 -3.78 -36.07
N ILE A 156 -14.80 -3.53 -34.89
CA ILE A 156 -13.95 -4.48 -34.17
C ILE A 156 -14.78 -5.35 -33.23
N LYS A 157 -15.67 -4.73 -32.46
CA LYS A 157 -16.58 -5.40 -31.54
C LYS A 157 -17.74 -4.49 -31.15
N VAL A 158 -18.90 -5.09 -30.88
CA VAL A 158 -20.06 -4.40 -30.33
C VAL A 158 -20.23 -4.86 -28.88
N TRP A 159 -20.28 -3.90 -27.96
CA TRP A 159 -20.49 -4.15 -26.53
C TRP A 159 -21.87 -3.68 -26.13
N ASN A 160 -22.49 -4.39 -25.20
CA ASN A 160 -23.69 -3.89 -24.56
C ASN A 160 -23.34 -2.66 -23.72
N ASP A 161 -24.23 -1.68 -23.73
CA ASP A 161 -24.19 -0.52 -22.84
C ASP A 161 -25.19 -0.81 -21.70
N THR A 162 -24.84 -1.73 -20.79
CA THR A 162 -25.75 -2.39 -19.82
C THR A 162 -25.50 -2.03 -18.35
N LYS A 163 -26.14 -2.75 -17.40
CA LYS A 163 -26.46 -2.27 -16.05
C LYS A 163 -25.37 -2.42 -14.96
N VAL A 164 -25.43 -1.52 -13.99
CA VAL A 164 -24.57 -1.13 -12.83
C VAL A 164 -25.49 -0.24 -11.97
N GLU A 165 -25.25 -0.07 -10.68
CA GLU A 165 -26.07 0.84 -9.87
C GLU A 165 -25.21 1.66 -8.92
N HIS A 166 -25.75 2.80 -8.54
CA HIS A 166 -25.33 3.60 -7.41
C HIS A 166 -25.76 2.92 -6.11
N PHE A 167 -24.96 3.00 -5.05
CA PHE A 167 -25.30 2.37 -3.77
C PHE A 167 -26.48 3.13 -3.08
N GLN A 168 -27.74 2.74 -3.37
CA GLN A 168 -28.98 3.23 -2.72
C GLN A 168 -29.51 2.28 -1.63
N PHE A 169 -30.34 2.76 -0.69
CA PHE A 169 -30.96 1.95 0.37
C PHE A 169 -32.47 1.70 0.13
N ASP A 170 -32.91 0.43 0.31
CA ASP A 170 -34.27 -0.23 0.42
C ASP A 170 -35.30 -0.15 -0.75
N ALA A 171 -36.17 -1.15 -1.11
CA ALA A 171 -36.54 -2.54 -0.70
C ALA A 171 -37.30 -3.35 -1.84
N ASP A 172 -37.24 -4.71 -1.82
CA ASP A 172 -38.10 -5.78 -2.46
C ASP A 172 -37.84 -6.46 -3.88
N ILE A 173 -37.27 -7.70 -3.86
CA ILE A 173 -37.54 -9.05 -4.49
C ILE A 173 -37.52 -9.40 -6.04
N MET A 174 -36.47 -10.18 -6.45
CA MET A 174 -36.29 -11.50 -7.20
C MET A 174 -36.75 -11.73 -8.70
N VAL A 175 -36.23 -12.64 -9.58
CA VAL A 175 -35.39 -13.88 -9.58
C VAL A 175 -34.76 -14.17 -11.01
N GLU A 176 -33.52 -14.74 -11.05
CA GLU A 176 -32.78 -15.73 -11.93
C GLU A 176 -32.86 -15.82 -13.49
N GLU A 177 -31.90 -16.36 -14.28
CA GLU A 177 -30.43 -16.68 -14.26
C GLU A 177 -30.10 -17.36 -15.65
N GLU A 178 -28.94 -17.22 -16.31
CA GLU A 178 -27.78 -18.18 -16.42
C GLU A 178 -27.00 -17.89 -17.75
N GLN A 179 -25.69 -18.15 -18.02
CA GLN A 179 -24.42 -18.38 -17.29
C GLN A 179 -23.21 -18.33 -18.29
N LYS A 180 -21.99 -17.86 -17.89
CA LYS A 180 -20.67 -17.98 -18.59
C LYS A 180 -19.47 -18.14 -17.61
N ILE A 181 -18.37 -18.74 -18.09
CA ILE A 181 -17.00 -19.04 -17.53
C ILE A 181 -16.86 -19.20 -15.99
N LYS A 182 -16.52 -20.42 -15.54
CA LYS A 182 -16.56 -20.86 -14.12
C LYS A 182 -15.29 -20.60 -13.29
N ILE A 183 -15.32 -19.53 -12.47
CA ILE A 183 -14.75 -19.54 -11.11
C ILE A 183 -15.79 -20.22 -10.23
N THR A 184 -15.40 -21.16 -9.34
CA THR A 184 -16.40 -21.90 -8.53
C THR A 184 -16.77 -21.06 -7.30
N PRO A 185 -18.03 -20.59 -7.19
CA PRO A 185 -18.49 -19.90 -5.98
C PRO A 185 -18.41 -20.83 -4.77
N MET A 186 -18.13 -20.28 -3.60
CA MET A 186 -18.27 -21.02 -2.34
C MET A 186 -19.69 -20.82 -1.79
N GLU A 187 -20.24 -21.81 -1.06
CA GLU A 187 -21.57 -21.64 -0.44
C GLU A 187 -21.57 -20.44 0.50
N GLY A 188 -22.29 -19.39 0.10
CA GLY A 188 -22.35 -18.10 0.77
C GLY A 188 -23.68 -17.90 1.49
N LEU A 189 -23.95 -18.67 2.54
CA LEU A 189 -24.96 -18.34 3.54
C LEU A 189 -24.46 -18.85 4.89
N GLY A 190 -24.04 -17.94 5.79
CA GLY A 190 -23.40 -18.36 7.03
C GLY A 190 -23.18 -17.27 8.07
N THR A 191 -22.87 -17.73 9.28
CA THR A 191 -22.37 -16.91 10.40
C THR A 191 -21.22 -16.02 9.94
N CYS A 192 -21.08 -14.84 10.57
CA CYS A 192 -20.04 -13.89 10.23
C CYS A 192 -18.66 -14.56 10.06
N PRO A 193 -17.94 -14.30 8.95
CA PRO A 193 -16.66 -14.98 8.70
C PRO A 193 -15.57 -14.56 9.68
N ILE A 194 -15.73 -13.38 10.30
CA ILE A 194 -14.77 -12.80 11.23
C ILE A 194 -15.53 -12.31 12.48
N GLY A 195 -15.55 -13.13 13.53
CA GLY A 195 -16.14 -12.76 14.81
C GLY A 195 -17.62 -12.41 14.71
N THR A 196 -17.99 -11.18 15.09
CA THR A 196 -19.35 -10.65 14.97
C THR A 196 -19.42 -9.57 13.91
N CYS A 197 -20.35 -9.73 12.96
CA CYS A 197 -20.49 -8.81 11.84
C CYS A 197 -21.26 -7.56 12.26
N ASP A 198 -20.85 -6.41 11.74
CA ASP A 198 -21.66 -5.20 11.75
C ASP A 198 -22.57 -5.20 10.51
N CYS A 199 -23.89 -5.26 10.75
CA CYS A 199 -24.94 -5.20 9.73
C CYS A 199 -25.86 -4.00 9.98
N ALA A 200 -25.41 -2.98 10.71
CA ALA A 200 -26.19 -1.81 11.08
C ALA A 200 -25.68 -0.53 10.40
N PRO A 201 -25.89 -0.36 9.08
CA PRO A 201 -25.34 0.76 8.29
C PRO A 201 -25.77 2.14 8.82
N GLY A 202 -26.97 2.25 9.40
CA GLY A 202 -27.48 3.49 10.00
C GLY A 202 -26.90 3.84 11.37
N THR A 203 -26.07 2.98 11.96
CA THR A 203 -25.53 3.17 13.32
C THR A 203 -24.03 3.48 13.30
N PRO A 204 -23.64 4.76 13.45
CA PRO A 204 -22.23 5.14 13.41
C PRO A 204 -21.49 4.61 14.64
N LYS A 205 -20.26 4.17 14.43
CA LYS A 205 -19.30 3.79 15.47
C LYS A 205 -18.30 4.93 15.60
N GLY A 206 -18.72 6.09 16.07
CA GLY A 206 -17.85 7.28 16.24
C GLY A 206 -17.87 8.23 15.05
N THR A 207 -16.96 9.20 15.06
CA THR A 207 -16.89 10.31 14.09
C THR A 207 -15.76 10.13 13.08
N ILE A 208 -15.78 10.89 11.98
CA ILE A 208 -14.67 10.93 11.01
C ILE A 208 -13.32 11.31 11.66
N ALA A 209 -13.33 12.12 12.73
CA ALA A 209 -12.13 12.43 13.51
C ALA A 209 -11.63 11.21 14.31
N ASP A 210 -12.55 10.39 14.84
CA ASP A 210 -12.20 9.11 15.47
C ASP A 210 -11.57 8.14 14.47
N VAL A 211 -12.05 8.14 13.22
CA VAL A 211 -11.45 7.36 12.12
C VAL A 211 -10.04 7.84 11.83
N ALA A 212 -9.81 9.14 11.68
CA ALA A 212 -8.47 9.70 11.46
C ALA A 212 -7.50 9.33 12.60
N ASN A 213 -7.99 9.35 13.85
CA ASN A 213 -7.20 8.96 15.02
C ASN A 213 -6.89 7.46 15.01
N TYR A 214 -7.89 6.61 14.73
CA TYR A 214 -7.74 5.15 14.68
C TYR A 214 -6.72 4.72 13.62
N LEU A 215 -6.79 5.30 12.43
CA LEU A 215 -5.86 5.01 11.32
C LEU A 215 -4.46 5.66 11.52
N GLY A 216 -4.26 6.48 12.55
CA GLY A 216 -3.02 7.22 12.79
C GLY A 216 -2.78 8.38 11.82
N VAL A 217 -3.81 8.78 11.06
CA VAL A 217 -3.76 9.87 10.08
C VAL A 217 -3.53 11.23 10.77
N ASN A 218 -4.09 11.41 11.97
CA ASN A 218 -3.82 12.59 12.80
C ASN A 218 -2.32 12.82 13.07
N GLN A 219 -1.53 11.76 13.18
CA GLN A 219 -0.08 11.85 13.36
C GLN A 219 0.62 12.21 12.05
N MET A 220 0.13 11.74 10.91
CA MET A 220 0.63 12.13 9.58
C MET A 220 0.40 13.64 9.33
N TRP A 221 -0.76 14.16 9.74
CA TRP A 221 -1.04 15.61 9.71
C TRP A 221 -0.07 16.41 10.57
N ALA A 222 0.26 15.92 11.76
CA ALA A 222 1.23 16.55 12.64
C ALA A 222 2.65 16.55 12.03
N SER A 223 2.96 15.55 11.19
CA SER A 223 4.19 15.49 10.39
C SER A 223 4.15 16.31 9.10
N GLY A 224 3.08 17.08 8.85
CA GLY A 224 2.96 17.97 7.70
C GLY A 224 2.33 17.33 6.45
N PHE A 225 1.94 16.07 6.49
CA PHE A 225 1.23 15.43 5.38
C PHE A 225 -0.27 15.64 5.56
N LYS A 226 -0.87 16.53 4.77
CA LYS A 226 -2.30 16.88 4.83
C LYS A 226 -3.00 16.75 3.47
N GLY A 227 -2.32 16.27 2.44
CA GLY A 227 -2.82 16.19 1.06
C GLY A 227 -2.40 17.36 0.16
N ASP A 228 -1.43 18.18 0.58
CA ASP A 228 -1.01 19.34 -0.22
C ASP A 228 -0.47 18.92 -1.59
N GLY A 229 -0.94 19.60 -2.64
CA GLY A 229 -0.53 19.33 -4.02
C GLY A 229 -1.16 18.08 -4.66
N ILE A 230 -2.05 17.38 -3.94
CA ILE A 230 -2.75 16.19 -4.45
C ILE A 230 -4.18 16.55 -4.84
N VAL A 231 -4.57 16.15 -6.05
CA VAL A 231 -5.93 16.23 -6.56
C VAL A 231 -6.52 14.82 -6.65
N VAL A 232 -7.67 14.63 -6.01
CA VAL A 232 -8.44 13.38 -6.03
C VAL A 232 -9.69 13.59 -6.88
N GLY A 233 -9.84 12.81 -7.94
CA GLY A 233 -11.07 12.74 -8.71
C GLY A 233 -12.07 11.80 -8.03
N VAL A 234 -13.20 12.36 -7.63
CA VAL A 234 -14.33 11.58 -7.11
C VAL A 234 -15.23 11.26 -8.29
N VAL A 235 -15.23 9.99 -8.69
CA VAL A 235 -16.03 9.48 -9.81
C VAL A 235 -17.34 8.94 -9.24
N ASP A 236 -18.41 9.74 -9.32
CA ASP A 236 -19.67 9.46 -8.62
C ASP A 236 -20.86 10.21 -9.24
N GLY A 237 -21.99 10.30 -8.55
CA GLY A 237 -23.22 10.94 -9.03
C GLY A 237 -23.21 12.47 -9.08
N GLY A 238 -22.11 13.10 -8.68
CA GLY A 238 -21.91 14.55 -8.72
C GLY A 238 -21.70 15.18 -7.34
N ILE A 239 -21.15 16.40 -7.35
CA ILE A 239 -20.86 17.18 -6.15
C ILE A 239 -21.53 18.56 -6.21
N THR A 240 -22.02 19.05 -5.08
CA THR A 240 -22.32 20.49 -4.90
C THR A 240 -21.15 21.21 -4.23
N ALA A 241 -20.44 22.00 -5.03
CA ALA A 241 -19.20 22.66 -4.65
C ALA A 241 -19.45 24.02 -3.96
N GLN A 242 -18.67 24.31 -2.92
CA GLN A 242 -18.65 25.62 -2.29
C GLN A 242 -18.18 26.69 -3.29
N GLY A 243 -18.89 27.81 -3.36
CA GLY A 243 -18.53 28.94 -4.23
C GLY A 243 -19.00 28.80 -5.68
N ARG A 244 -19.80 27.78 -6.01
CA ARG A 244 -20.48 27.64 -7.31
C ARG A 244 -21.98 27.89 -7.20
N SER A 245 -22.59 28.30 -8.31
CA SER A 245 -24.04 28.31 -8.46
C SER A 245 -24.56 26.88 -8.50
N ILE A 246 -25.38 26.50 -7.52
CA ILE A 246 -25.97 25.17 -7.40
C ILE A 246 -27.29 25.11 -8.16
N ASN A 247 -27.61 23.95 -8.72
CA ASN A 247 -28.90 23.70 -9.37
C ASN A 247 -30.06 23.92 -8.39
N SER A 248 -31.13 24.56 -8.86
CA SER A 248 -32.26 24.93 -7.99
C SER A 248 -32.93 23.72 -7.32
N GLY A 249 -33.01 22.59 -8.01
CA GLY A 249 -33.52 21.32 -7.47
C GLY A 249 -32.74 20.85 -6.24
N ASP A 250 -31.41 20.96 -6.27
CA ASP A 250 -30.51 20.60 -5.18
C ASP A 250 -30.66 21.53 -3.95
N THR A 251 -31.06 22.78 -4.14
CA THR A 251 -31.25 23.75 -3.04
C THR A 251 -32.61 23.67 -2.34
N SER A 252 -33.55 22.87 -2.88
CA SER A 252 -34.96 22.88 -2.47
C SER A 252 -35.34 21.86 -1.39
N ASN A 253 -34.37 21.10 -0.84
CA ASN A 253 -34.63 20.00 0.08
C ASN A 253 -34.54 20.45 1.57
N PRO A 254 -35.67 20.60 2.30
CA PRO A 254 -35.73 21.22 3.62
C PRO A 254 -35.17 20.35 4.77
N GLY A 255 -34.73 19.12 4.52
CA GLY A 255 -34.18 18.20 5.53
C GLY A 255 -32.66 18.02 5.50
N TRP A 256 -31.95 18.78 4.67
CA TRP A 256 -30.54 18.50 4.36
C TRP A 256 -29.59 19.52 4.99
N PRO A 257 -28.45 19.09 5.57
CA PRO A 257 -27.47 20.06 6.08
C PRO A 257 -26.84 20.78 4.89
N ASN A 258 -26.80 22.11 4.90
CA ASN A 258 -26.15 22.98 3.88
C ASN A 258 -24.62 22.74 3.74
N LYS A 259 -24.16 21.50 3.54
CA LYS A 259 -22.77 21.07 3.47
C LYS A 259 -22.32 21.04 2.01
N LEU A 260 -21.98 22.22 1.49
CA LEU A 260 -21.26 22.33 0.23
C LEU A 260 -19.83 21.82 0.40
N ILE A 261 -19.31 21.15 -0.62
CA ILE A 261 -17.96 20.56 -0.57
C ILE A 261 -16.91 21.64 -0.88
N PRO A 262 -15.97 21.88 0.04
CA PRO A 262 -14.88 22.81 -0.22
C PRO A 262 -13.84 22.20 -1.16
N ARG A 263 -12.95 23.03 -1.70
CA ARG A 263 -11.75 22.57 -2.46
C ARG A 263 -12.06 21.76 -3.73
N VAL A 264 -13.29 21.82 -4.25
CA VAL A 264 -13.62 21.33 -5.59
C VAL A 264 -13.15 22.35 -6.62
N ILE A 265 -12.23 21.95 -7.50
CA ILE A 265 -11.48 22.87 -8.36
C ILE A 265 -11.70 22.66 -9.86
N GLY A 266 -12.41 21.61 -10.22
CA GLY A 266 -12.59 21.18 -11.61
C GLY A 266 -13.45 19.94 -11.67
N GLY A 267 -13.67 19.43 -12.88
CA GLY A 267 -14.44 18.21 -13.04
C GLY A 267 -14.96 18.00 -14.46
N TRP A 268 -15.63 16.87 -14.62
CA TRP A 268 -16.32 16.47 -15.82
C TRP A 268 -17.80 16.15 -15.47
N PRO A 269 -18.79 16.62 -16.26
CA PRO A 269 -18.66 17.45 -17.46
C PRO A 269 -18.09 18.85 -17.17
N THR A 270 -17.23 19.35 -18.06
CA THR A 270 -16.48 20.61 -17.85
C THR A 270 -17.38 21.83 -17.76
N ALA A 271 -18.54 21.80 -18.42
CA ALA A 271 -19.49 22.91 -18.46
C ALA A 271 -20.14 23.22 -17.10
N ASN A 272 -20.36 22.21 -16.27
CA ASN A 272 -21.17 22.34 -15.06
C ASN A 272 -20.78 21.36 -13.93
N TRP A 273 -19.49 21.10 -13.78
CA TRP A 273 -18.98 20.43 -12.58
C TRP A 273 -19.31 21.25 -11.31
N GLY A 274 -19.50 20.57 -10.20
CA GLY A 274 -19.72 21.16 -8.88
C GLY A 274 -21.10 21.81 -8.69
N THR A 275 -22.07 21.58 -9.59
CA THR A 275 -23.39 22.23 -9.53
C THR A 275 -24.52 21.33 -9.06
N THR A 276 -24.31 20.01 -8.96
CA THR A 276 -25.35 19.05 -8.57
C THR A 276 -24.76 17.80 -7.92
N GLY A 277 -25.46 17.26 -6.94
CA GLY A 277 -25.14 16.01 -6.27
C GLY A 277 -26.38 15.27 -5.74
N ALA A 278 -27.58 15.85 -5.84
CA ALA A 278 -28.80 15.28 -5.25
C ALA A 278 -29.26 13.96 -5.90
N ASN A 279 -28.96 13.74 -7.18
CA ASN A 279 -29.51 12.62 -7.96
C ASN A 279 -29.16 11.24 -7.38
N TRP A 280 -27.94 11.07 -6.85
CA TRP A 280 -27.53 9.85 -6.14
C TRP A 280 -27.61 10.02 -4.62
N GLY A 281 -28.58 10.78 -4.14
CA GLY A 281 -28.75 11.02 -2.71
C GLY A 281 -27.53 11.67 -2.04
N TRP A 282 -26.76 12.47 -2.80
CA TRP A 282 -25.56 13.17 -2.33
C TRP A 282 -24.36 12.28 -2.01
N HIS A 283 -24.32 11.10 -2.62
CA HIS A 283 -23.25 10.14 -2.45
C HIS A 283 -21.86 10.70 -2.83
N GLY A 284 -21.76 11.51 -3.88
CA GLY A 284 -20.51 12.19 -4.26
C GLY A 284 -20.03 13.22 -3.23
N ASN A 285 -20.95 13.92 -2.56
CA ASN A 285 -20.62 14.83 -1.46
C ASN A 285 -20.09 14.06 -0.24
N MET A 286 -20.68 12.91 0.09
CA MET A 286 -20.18 12.02 1.13
C MET A 286 -18.75 11.56 0.81
N CYS A 287 -18.55 10.99 -0.39
CA CYS A 287 -17.23 10.52 -0.81
C CYS A 287 -16.17 11.62 -0.78
N SER A 288 -16.52 12.83 -1.19
CA SER A 288 -15.61 13.98 -1.13
C SER A 288 -15.27 14.40 0.30
N THR A 289 -16.26 14.36 1.20
CA THR A 289 -16.08 14.66 2.62
C THR A 289 -15.17 13.64 3.28
N ASP A 290 -15.30 12.37 2.93
CA ASP A 290 -14.47 11.28 3.46
C ASP A 290 -13.02 11.39 3.00
N VAL A 291 -12.78 11.71 1.72
CA VAL A 291 -11.43 12.01 1.22
C VAL A 291 -10.81 13.16 2.01
N LEU A 292 -11.52 14.29 2.14
CA LEU A 292 -11.03 15.48 2.83
C LEU A 292 -10.91 15.27 4.35
N GLY A 293 -11.67 14.34 4.92
CA GLY A 293 -11.57 13.95 6.31
C GLY A 293 -10.26 13.25 6.65
N MET A 294 -9.59 12.64 5.68
CA MET A 294 -8.24 12.07 5.84
C MET A 294 -7.16 12.98 5.23
N ALA A 295 -7.43 13.69 4.14
CA ALA A 295 -6.50 14.58 3.45
C ALA A 295 -7.09 16.00 3.31
N PRO A 296 -7.09 16.80 4.39
CA PRO A 296 -7.84 18.07 4.45
C PRO A 296 -7.34 19.16 3.49
N ASN A 297 -6.10 19.06 3.02
CA ASN A 297 -5.49 19.97 2.04
C ASN A 297 -5.51 19.42 0.61
N ALA A 298 -6.03 18.21 0.37
CA ALA A 298 -6.25 17.73 -1.00
C ALA A 298 -7.27 18.60 -1.74
N GLN A 299 -7.21 18.62 -3.06
CA GLN A 299 -8.20 19.24 -3.92
C GLN A 299 -9.05 18.16 -4.60
N ILE A 300 -10.27 18.49 -4.99
CA ILE A 300 -11.24 17.54 -5.52
C ILE A 300 -11.59 17.89 -6.97
N TYR A 301 -11.66 16.86 -7.81
CA TYR A 301 -12.39 16.92 -9.08
C TYR A 301 -13.75 16.22 -8.96
N ASP A 302 -14.80 16.90 -9.40
CA ASP A 302 -16.15 16.35 -9.56
C ASP A 302 -16.26 15.64 -10.91
N ILE A 303 -16.09 14.32 -10.93
CA ILE A 303 -16.26 13.51 -12.13
C ILE A 303 -17.63 12.85 -12.05
N ARG A 304 -18.63 13.60 -12.51
CA ARG A 304 -20.05 13.23 -12.41
C ARG A 304 -20.44 12.26 -13.52
N ILE A 305 -20.73 11.02 -13.15
CA ILE A 305 -21.13 9.94 -14.07
C ILE A 305 -22.62 9.59 -14.00
N ASP A 306 -23.39 10.24 -13.13
CA ASP A 306 -24.85 10.08 -13.03
C ASP A 306 -25.52 10.16 -14.41
N ALA A 307 -26.40 9.20 -14.68
CA ALA A 307 -27.15 9.11 -15.91
C ALA A 307 -28.47 8.34 -15.69
N PRO A 308 -29.48 8.50 -16.58
CA PRO A 308 -30.83 7.94 -16.41
C PRO A 308 -30.87 6.41 -16.39
N ASN A 309 -29.88 5.81 -17.01
CA ASN A 309 -29.61 4.40 -16.97
C ASN A 309 -28.10 4.25 -17.03
N ILE A 310 -27.69 3.02 -16.98
CA ILE A 310 -26.37 2.75 -16.51
C ILE A 310 -25.42 2.26 -17.60
N GLY A 311 -25.93 1.82 -18.75
CA GLY A 311 -25.15 1.97 -19.97
C GLY A 311 -24.66 3.42 -20.11
N ALA A 312 -25.58 4.37 -19.96
CA ALA A 312 -25.21 5.78 -19.98
C ALA A 312 -24.21 6.16 -18.87
N THR A 313 -24.27 5.55 -17.68
CA THR A 313 -23.27 5.75 -16.62
C THR A 313 -21.90 5.14 -16.94
N ILE A 314 -21.82 3.92 -17.49
CA ILE A 314 -20.55 3.33 -17.97
C ILE A 314 -19.98 4.21 -19.07
N SER A 315 -20.81 4.62 -20.03
CA SER A 315 -20.45 5.55 -21.09
C SER A 315 -19.89 6.87 -20.52
N ASN A 316 -20.56 7.44 -19.51
CA ASN A 316 -20.08 8.61 -18.79
C ASN A 316 -18.78 8.34 -18.01
N ALA A 317 -18.62 7.16 -17.42
CA ALA A 317 -17.40 6.78 -16.71
C ALA A 317 -16.22 6.62 -17.67
N ILE A 318 -16.43 6.04 -18.86
CA ILE A 318 -15.43 5.98 -19.94
C ILE A 318 -15.00 7.40 -20.33
N ALA A 319 -15.95 8.31 -20.53
CA ALA A 319 -15.67 9.71 -20.88
C ALA A 319 -14.99 10.47 -19.73
N GLY A 320 -15.43 10.27 -18.49
CA GLY A 320 -14.86 10.89 -17.30
C GLY A 320 -13.43 10.43 -17.00
N PHE A 321 -13.16 9.12 -17.15
CA PHE A 321 -11.79 8.59 -17.08
C PHE A 321 -10.91 9.11 -18.21
N GLN A 322 -11.44 9.21 -19.43
CA GLN A 322 -10.71 9.79 -20.55
C GLN A 322 -10.35 11.26 -20.26
N TRP A 323 -11.30 12.05 -19.76
CA TRP A 323 -11.05 13.42 -19.33
C TRP A 323 -9.97 13.48 -18.24
N ALA A 324 -10.03 12.59 -17.24
CA ALA A 324 -9.02 12.54 -16.17
C ALA A 324 -7.62 12.19 -16.70
N ILE A 325 -7.51 11.26 -17.65
CA ILE A 325 -6.26 10.92 -18.35
C ILE A 325 -5.72 12.14 -19.10
N ASP A 326 -6.58 12.84 -19.84
CA ASP A 326 -6.16 14.01 -20.62
C ASP A 326 -5.75 15.18 -19.72
N GLN A 327 -6.44 15.39 -18.59
CA GLN A 327 -6.00 16.34 -17.57
C GLN A 327 -4.65 15.91 -16.96
N HIS A 328 -4.48 14.63 -16.65
CA HIS A 328 -3.24 14.14 -16.04
C HIS A 328 -2.04 14.34 -16.97
N LYS A 329 -2.21 14.08 -18.26
CA LYS A 329 -1.22 14.38 -19.30
C LYS A 329 -0.91 15.86 -19.39
N ALA A 330 -1.93 16.72 -19.25
CA ALA A 330 -1.78 18.15 -19.39
C ALA A 330 -1.08 18.81 -18.19
N ASN A 331 -1.37 18.37 -16.96
CA ASN A 331 -0.95 19.09 -15.75
C ASN A 331 -0.59 18.19 -14.54
N GLY A 332 -0.57 16.87 -14.72
CA GLY A 332 -0.25 15.91 -13.66
C GLY A 332 -1.38 15.63 -12.66
N THR A 333 -2.61 16.07 -12.93
CA THR A 333 -3.78 15.89 -12.06
C THR A 333 -4.98 15.30 -12.84
N PRO A 334 -5.83 14.47 -12.22
CA PRO A 334 -5.75 14.01 -10.83
C PRO A 334 -4.68 12.94 -10.65
N GLN A 335 -4.10 12.84 -9.46
CA GLN A 335 -3.19 11.74 -9.12
C GLN A 335 -3.94 10.49 -8.68
N ILE A 336 -5.18 10.64 -8.20
CA ILE A 336 -5.99 9.56 -7.62
C ILE A 336 -7.42 9.64 -8.16
N LEU A 337 -8.00 8.50 -8.53
CA LEU A 337 -9.43 8.34 -8.79
C LEU A 337 -10.03 7.39 -7.74
N THR A 338 -11.07 7.85 -7.06
CA THR A 338 -11.85 7.03 -6.12
C THR A 338 -13.22 6.75 -6.72
N ASN A 339 -13.61 5.47 -6.71
CA ASN A 339 -14.82 4.98 -7.35
C ASN A 339 -15.67 4.21 -6.33
N SER A 340 -16.75 4.82 -5.89
CA SER A 340 -17.70 4.22 -4.97
C SER A 340 -18.97 3.83 -5.73
N TRP A 341 -18.84 3.01 -6.77
CA TRP A 341 -19.95 2.46 -7.56
C TRP A 341 -19.61 1.08 -8.16
N GLY A 342 -20.61 0.31 -8.62
CA GLY A 342 -20.41 -1.04 -9.17
C GLY A 342 -21.71 -1.77 -9.54
N ILE A 343 -21.62 -2.94 -10.20
CA ILE A 343 -22.80 -3.76 -10.51
C ILE A 343 -23.09 -4.67 -9.31
N PHE A 344 -24.36 -4.96 -9.04
CA PHE A 344 -24.74 -5.89 -7.97
C PHE A 344 -24.84 -7.33 -8.45
N GLN A 345 -25.23 -7.54 -9.71
CA GLN A 345 -25.46 -8.85 -10.29
C GLN A 345 -24.69 -9.01 -11.60
N ASP A 346 -24.18 -10.21 -11.87
CA ASP A 346 -23.51 -10.54 -13.14
C ASP A 346 -24.44 -10.33 -14.33
N ASN A 347 -25.71 -10.74 -14.18
CA ASN A 347 -26.72 -10.67 -15.24
C ASN A 347 -27.04 -9.23 -15.70
N TRP A 348 -26.62 -8.21 -14.97
CA TRP A 348 -26.82 -6.81 -15.33
C TRP A 348 -25.96 -6.39 -16.51
N ASP A 349 -24.71 -6.86 -16.56
CA ASP A 349 -23.82 -6.77 -17.71
C ASP A 349 -22.77 -7.90 -17.67
N PRO A 350 -23.10 -9.09 -18.19
CA PRO A 350 -22.20 -10.25 -18.11
C PRO A 350 -20.86 -10.03 -18.82
N ALA A 351 -20.84 -9.15 -19.83
CA ALA A 351 -19.63 -8.82 -20.56
C ALA A 351 -18.72 -7.93 -19.70
N TYR A 352 -19.25 -6.89 -19.07
CA TYR A 352 -18.47 -6.08 -18.13
C TYR A 352 -18.05 -6.86 -16.89
N ALA A 353 -18.95 -7.67 -16.33
CA ALA A 353 -18.75 -8.39 -15.09
C ALA A 353 -17.54 -9.33 -15.14
N THR A 354 -17.35 -10.02 -16.28
CA THR A 354 -16.40 -11.14 -16.40
C THR A 354 -15.37 -11.01 -17.51
N ASP A 355 -15.52 -10.09 -18.49
CA ASP A 355 -14.53 -9.90 -19.56
C ASP A 355 -13.50 -8.82 -19.17
N PRO A 356 -12.22 -9.17 -18.94
CA PRO A 356 -11.19 -8.17 -18.66
C PRO A 356 -10.95 -7.21 -19.84
N ASN A 357 -11.44 -7.53 -21.04
CA ASN A 357 -11.34 -6.69 -22.23
C ASN A 357 -12.52 -5.73 -22.42
N HIS A 358 -13.50 -5.73 -21.50
CA HIS A 358 -14.58 -4.75 -21.55
C HIS A 358 -14.02 -3.32 -21.69
N PRO A 359 -14.59 -2.44 -22.53
CA PRO A 359 -14.02 -1.13 -22.83
C PRO A 359 -13.75 -0.29 -21.58
N PHE A 360 -14.65 -0.35 -20.59
CA PHE A 360 -14.43 0.35 -19.32
C PHE A 360 -13.28 -0.26 -18.50
N THR A 361 -13.17 -1.59 -18.42
CA THR A 361 -12.05 -2.26 -17.73
C THR A 361 -10.71 -1.87 -18.36
N ARG A 362 -10.62 -1.84 -19.70
CA ARG A 362 -9.44 -1.32 -20.42
C ARG A 362 -9.19 0.15 -20.15
N LYS A 363 -10.23 0.98 -20.09
CA LYS A 363 -10.08 2.41 -19.78
C LYS A 363 -9.53 2.64 -18.36
N VAL A 364 -9.93 1.83 -17.39
CA VAL A 364 -9.32 1.82 -16.05
C VAL A 364 -7.84 1.46 -16.12
N VAL A 365 -7.47 0.46 -16.93
CA VAL A 365 -6.06 0.09 -17.16
C VAL A 365 -5.28 1.20 -17.86
N ASP A 366 -5.89 1.93 -18.81
CA ASP A 366 -5.26 3.10 -19.45
C ASP A 366 -4.91 4.16 -18.40
N ALA A 367 -5.82 4.47 -17.48
CA ALA A 367 -5.55 5.42 -16.38
C ALA A 367 -4.40 4.93 -15.46
N LEU A 368 -4.40 3.64 -15.12
CA LEU A 368 -3.32 3.02 -14.33
C LEU A 368 -1.96 3.08 -15.05
N ASN A 369 -1.95 2.92 -16.38
CA ASN A 369 -0.74 2.99 -17.20
C ASN A 369 -0.22 4.42 -17.34
N GLU A 370 -1.11 5.41 -17.33
CA GLU A 370 -0.75 6.83 -17.30
C GLU A 370 -0.18 7.28 -15.94
N GLY A 371 -0.30 6.45 -14.90
CA GLY A 371 0.22 6.73 -13.57
C GLY A 371 -0.81 7.30 -12.60
N ILE A 372 -2.09 7.31 -12.97
CA ILE A 372 -3.21 7.64 -12.08
C ILE A 372 -3.47 6.45 -11.15
N ILE A 373 -3.57 6.72 -9.85
CA ILE A 373 -3.88 5.71 -8.83
C ILE A 373 -5.39 5.49 -8.80
N VAL A 374 -5.86 4.24 -8.84
CA VAL A 374 -7.30 3.91 -8.91
C VAL A 374 -7.71 2.99 -7.77
N LEU A 375 -8.73 3.43 -7.02
CA LEU A 375 -9.40 2.67 -5.97
C LEU A 375 -10.87 2.44 -6.36
N PHE A 376 -11.37 1.24 -6.06
CA PHE A 376 -12.78 0.86 -6.21
C PHE A 376 -13.31 0.24 -4.93
N ALA A 377 -14.56 0.56 -4.61
CA ALA A 377 -15.33 -0.15 -3.60
C ALA A 377 -15.50 -1.63 -3.99
N ALA A 378 -15.35 -2.55 -3.02
CA ALA A 378 -15.58 -3.97 -3.28
C ALA A 378 -17.04 -4.26 -3.64
N GLY A 379 -17.98 -3.54 -3.03
CA GLY A 379 -19.43 -3.74 -3.18
C GLY A 379 -20.09 -4.10 -1.85
N ASN A 380 -21.43 -4.14 -1.84
CA ASN A 380 -22.24 -4.40 -0.65
C ASN A 380 -22.98 -5.76 -0.72
N CYS A 381 -22.41 -6.73 -1.44
CA CYS A 381 -22.99 -8.05 -1.67
C CYS A 381 -22.32 -9.17 -0.85
N GLY A 382 -21.86 -8.87 0.36
CA GLY A 382 -21.29 -9.85 1.29
C GLY A 382 -22.32 -10.84 1.83
N GLY A 383 -21.90 -12.08 2.13
CA GLY A 383 -22.83 -13.19 2.40
C GLY A 383 -23.54 -13.19 3.77
N SER A 384 -23.20 -12.30 4.70
CA SER A 384 -23.80 -12.31 6.05
C SER A 384 -25.09 -11.49 6.14
N CYS A 385 -25.15 -10.35 5.42
CA CYS A 385 -26.30 -9.45 5.42
C CYS A 385 -26.34 -8.61 4.14
N PRO A 386 -26.30 -9.23 2.95
CA PRO A 386 -26.12 -8.54 1.67
C PRO A 386 -27.22 -7.49 1.44
N ASP A 387 -26.89 -6.48 0.64
CA ASP A 387 -27.88 -5.59 0.07
C ASP A 387 -28.91 -6.38 -0.75
N GLY A 388 -30.19 -6.02 -0.66
CA GLY A 388 -31.27 -6.73 -1.34
C GLY A 388 -31.13 -6.79 -2.86
N ARG A 389 -30.42 -5.81 -3.46
CA ARG A 389 -30.17 -5.74 -4.90
C ARG A 389 -29.20 -6.80 -5.42
N CYS A 390 -28.44 -7.43 -4.54
CA CYS A 390 -27.53 -8.51 -4.91
C CYS A 390 -28.27 -9.75 -5.41
N GLY A 391 -29.56 -9.93 -5.07
CA GLY A 391 -30.30 -11.13 -5.45
C GLY A 391 -29.56 -12.39 -5.00
N THR A 392 -29.30 -13.31 -5.94
CA THR A 392 -28.52 -14.54 -5.72
C THR A 392 -27.00 -14.36 -5.84
N ASP A 393 -26.55 -13.20 -6.32
CA ASP A 393 -25.15 -12.81 -6.50
C ASP A 393 -24.60 -12.17 -5.22
N ASN A 394 -24.59 -12.95 -4.14
CA ASN A 394 -24.02 -12.54 -2.87
C ASN A 394 -23.02 -13.57 -2.34
N GLY A 395 -22.08 -13.10 -1.52
CA GLY A 395 -21.04 -13.90 -0.91
C GLY A 395 -19.79 -14.12 -1.77
N PRO A 396 -18.89 -15.00 -1.30
CA PRO A 396 -17.61 -15.28 -1.95
C PRO A 396 -17.75 -15.77 -3.38
N GLY A 397 -17.04 -15.13 -4.32
CA GLY A 397 -17.04 -15.55 -5.73
C GLY A 397 -18.18 -14.99 -6.58
N LYS A 398 -19.10 -14.21 -5.99
CA LYS A 398 -20.28 -13.67 -6.67
C LYS A 398 -20.58 -12.19 -6.39
N SER A 399 -19.64 -11.46 -5.81
CA SER A 399 -19.95 -10.13 -5.26
C SER A 399 -18.98 -9.01 -5.65
N ILE A 400 -17.92 -9.33 -6.41
CA ILE A 400 -16.93 -8.36 -6.92
C ILE A 400 -16.77 -8.58 -8.43
N TRP A 401 -17.24 -7.60 -9.19
CA TRP A 401 -17.41 -7.70 -10.65
C TRP A 401 -16.61 -6.64 -11.41
N GLY A 402 -16.27 -6.93 -12.67
CA GLY A 402 -15.69 -5.97 -13.61
C GLY A 402 -14.43 -5.26 -13.11
N ALA A 403 -14.31 -3.95 -13.33
CA ALA A 403 -13.13 -3.18 -12.97
C ALA A 403 -12.80 -3.24 -11.47
N ASN A 404 -13.81 -3.39 -10.61
CA ASN A 404 -13.64 -3.56 -9.17
C ASN A 404 -12.82 -4.82 -8.86
N GLY A 405 -12.94 -5.86 -9.68
CA GLY A 405 -12.21 -7.13 -9.55
C GLY A 405 -10.84 -7.14 -10.24
N HIS A 406 -10.45 -6.10 -10.97
CA HIS A 406 -9.23 -6.12 -11.79
C HIS A 406 -7.95 -6.25 -10.92
N PRO A 407 -6.95 -7.09 -11.31
CA PRO A 407 -5.78 -7.36 -10.48
C PRO A 407 -4.97 -6.15 -10.04
N ARG A 408 -4.85 -5.14 -10.90
CA ARG A 408 -4.10 -3.91 -10.58
C ARG A 408 -4.89 -2.86 -9.81
N VAL A 409 -6.22 -2.93 -9.79
CA VAL A 409 -7.06 -1.98 -9.04
C VAL A 409 -6.93 -2.25 -7.54
N MET A 410 -6.99 -1.21 -6.69
CA MET A 410 -7.11 -1.38 -5.24
C MET A 410 -8.58 -1.55 -4.89
N THR A 411 -8.98 -2.78 -4.58
CA THR A 411 -10.36 -3.12 -4.23
C THR A 411 -10.54 -3.04 -2.72
N VAL A 412 -11.39 -2.13 -2.25
CA VAL A 412 -11.51 -1.76 -0.83
C VAL A 412 -12.76 -2.37 -0.20
N GLY A 413 -12.56 -3.29 0.73
CA GLY A 413 -13.60 -3.83 1.61
C GLY A 413 -13.89 -2.92 2.82
N ALA A 414 -14.88 -3.29 3.62
CA ALA A 414 -15.37 -2.46 4.73
C ALA A 414 -15.26 -3.13 6.11
N VAL A 415 -14.79 -2.35 7.08
CA VAL A 415 -14.76 -2.67 8.51
C VAL A 415 -15.20 -1.43 9.30
N ASN A 416 -15.73 -1.58 10.51
CA ASN A 416 -15.94 -0.42 11.37
C ASN A 416 -14.70 -0.13 12.24
N LYS A 417 -14.63 1.03 12.91
CA LYS A 417 -13.47 1.40 13.74
C LYS A 417 -13.26 0.50 14.98
N ASN A 418 -14.29 -0.27 15.35
CA ASN A 418 -14.20 -1.26 16.43
C ASN A 418 -13.67 -2.60 15.91
N GLU A 419 -13.15 -2.63 14.68
CA GLU A 419 -12.52 -3.78 14.03
C GLU A 419 -13.50 -4.92 13.74
N GLN A 420 -14.80 -4.60 13.69
CA GLN A 420 -15.81 -5.56 13.27
C GLN A 420 -15.92 -5.55 11.75
N PHE A 421 -15.90 -6.74 11.16
CA PHE A 421 -16.15 -6.91 9.74
C PHE A 421 -17.58 -6.50 9.39
N VAL A 422 -17.75 -5.76 8.30
CA VAL A 422 -19.09 -5.37 7.82
C VAL A 422 -19.66 -6.53 7.02
N GLY A 423 -20.75 -7.12 7.52
CA GLY A 423 -21.25 -8.40 7.01
C GLY A 423 -21.72 -8.38 5.56
N TYR A 424 -22.03 -7.19 5.06
CA TYR A 424 -22.44 -6.94 3.68
C TYR A 424 -21.28 -6.47 2.79
N SER A 425 -20.06 -6.28 3.30
CA SER A 425 -18.90 -6.01 2.44
C SER A 425 -18.71 -7.18 1.47
N SER A 426 -18.70 -6.90 0.16
CA SER A 426 -18.42 -7.90 -0.87
C SER A 426 -17.08 -8.60 -0.65
N GLN A 427 -17.01 -9.85 -1.08
CA GLN A 427 -15.98 -10.82 -0.71
C GLN A 427 -15.46 -11.51 -1.97
N GLY A 428 -14.16 -11.78 -1.99
CA GLY A 428 -13.58 -12.54 -3.09
C GLY A 428 -13.91 -14.03 -3.04
N PRO A 429 -13.43 -14.81 -4.02
CA PRO A 429 -12.67 -14.32 -5.19
C PRO A 429 -13.49 -13.35 -6.04
N ALA A 430 -12.86 -12.41 -6.73
CA ALA A 430 -13.54 -11.57 -7.71
C ALA A 430 -13.63 -12.30 -9.06
N ALA A 431 -14.51 -11.83 -9.95
CA ALA A 431 -14.66 -12.40 -11.28
C ALA A 431 -13.38 -12.35 -12.15
N LEU A 432 -12.52 -11.36 -11.92
CA LEU A 432 -11.27 -11.17 -12.69
C LEU A 432 -9.99 -11.50 -11.92
N ASP A 433 -10.06 -11.69 -10.59
CA ASP A 433 -8.89 -11.97 -9.74
C ASP A 433 -9.30 -12.74 -8.48
N PRO A 434 -8.71 -13.92 -8.23
CA PRO A 434 -8.98 -14.66 -7.01
C PRO A 434 -8.44 -14.01 -5.74
N GLN A 435 -7.60 -12.97 -5.79
CA GLN A 435 -7.01 -12.34 -4.60
C GLN A 435 -7.66 -10.99 -4.27
N LYS A 436 -8.97 -11.01 -3.98
CA LYS A 436 -9.79 -9.82 -3.69
C LYS A 436 -10.68 -10.01 -2.45
N PRO A 437 -11.16 -8.93 -1.80
CA PRO A 437 -10.67 -7.56 -1.91
C PRO A 437 -9.19 -7.46 -1.52
N ASP A 438 -8.52 -6.35 -1.81
CA ASP A 438 -7.09 -6.22 -1.49
C ASP A 438 -6.84 -5.98 0.00
N PHE A 439 -7.70 -5.17 0.61
CA PHE A 439 -7.68 -4.78 2.02
C PHE A 439 -9.01 -4.10 2.38
N CYS A 440 -9.24 -3.88 3.66
CA CYS A 440 -10.37 -3.11 4.17
C CYS A 440 -9.96 -1.72 4.66
N SER A 441 -10.94 -0.81 4.64
CA SER A 441 -10.87 0.51 5.26
C SER A 441 -12.12 0.77 6.10
N VAL A 442 -12.09 1.84 6.87
CA VAL A 442 -13.08 2.11 7.93
C VAL A 442 -14.35 2.74 7.37
N THR A 443 -15.50 2.25 7.83
CA THR A 443 -16.85 2.73 7.54
C THR A 443 -17.68 2.83 8.82
N HIS A 444 -18.98 3.18 8.71
CA HIS A 444 -19.94 3.36 9.80
C HIS A 444 -19.46 4.42 10.78
N PHE A 445 -19.33 5.65 10.32
CA PHE A 445 -18.95 6.78 11.17
C PHE A 445 -19.79 8.01 10.84
N THR A 446 -19.91 8.93 11.78
CA THR A 446 -20.55 10.21 11.53
C THR A 446 -19.59 11.12 10.76
N GLY A 447 -19.97 11.48 9.54
CA GLY A 447 -19.20 12.37 8.65
C GLY A 447 -20.13 13.32 7.90
N PHE A 448 -20.36 13.05 6.63
CA PHE A 448 -21.29 13.79 5.79
C PHE A 448 -22.73 13.57 6.26
N PHE A 449 -23.18 12.31 6.29
CA PHE A 449 -24.44 11.87 6.87
C PHE A 449 -24.28 11.56 8.36
N THR A 450 -25.40 11.22 9.01
CA THR A 450 -25.39 10.70 10.39
C THR A 450 -24.53 9.44 10.52
N SER A 451 -24.52 8.60 9.49
CA SER A 451 -23.68 7.42 9.35
C SER A 451 -23.27 7.26 7.89
N ASP A 452 -22.02 7.59 7.58
CA ASP A 452 -21.40 7.26 6.30
C ASP A 452 -21.04 5.77 6.36
N SER A 453 -21.55 4.99 5.39
CA SER A 453 -21.62 3.54 5.50
C SER A 453 -21.26 2.79 4.21
N GLY A 454 -21.01 1.49 4.38
CA GLY A 454 -20.61 0.56 3.32
C GLY A 454 -19.21 0.75 2.77
N THR A 455 -18.89 -0.03 1.73
CA THR A 455 -17.61 0.10 1.01
C THR A 455 -17.45 1.46 0.34
N SER A 456 -18.57 2.15 0.10
CA SER A 456 -18.61 3.52 -0.43
C SER A 456 -18.02 4.58 0.47
N ALA A 457 -18.10 4.43 1.79
CA ALA A 457 -17.40 5.30 2.74
C ALA A 457 -15.96 4.81 3.00
N ALA A 458 -15.74 3.48 3.02
CA ALA A 458 -14.40 2.91 3.23
C ALA A 458 -13.40 3.31 2.13
N THR A 459 -13.84 3.31 0.87
CA THR A 459 -13.02 3.61 -0.32
C THR A 459 -12.46 5.04 -0.34
N PRO A 460 -13.27 6.11 -0.16
CA PRO A 460 -12.76 7.48 -0.10
C PRO A 460 -11.92 7.76 1.16
N ILE A 461 -12.18 7.10 2.30
CA ILE A 461 -11.26 7.12 3.45
C ILE A 461 -9.89 6.55 3.04
N ALA A 462 -9.85 5.43 2.33
CA ALA A 462 -8.61 4.86 1.81
C ALA A 462 -7.95 5.79 0.77
N ALA A 463 -8.72 6.42 -0.11
CA ALA A 463 -8.20 7.36 -1.11
C ALA A 463 -7.56 8.60 -0.46
N GLY A 464 -8.16 9.14 0.61
CA GLY A 464 -7.55 10.21 1.40
C GLY A 464 -6.25 9.76 2.08
N CYS A 465 -6.18 8.54 2.61
CA CYS A 465 -4.93 7.97 3.13
C CYS A 465 -3.85 7.83 2.04
N VAL A 466 -4.23 7.38 0.84
CA VAL A 466 -3.37 7.29 -0.33
C VAL A 466 -2.85 8.67 -0.76
N ALA A 467 -3.68 9.72 -0.68
CA ALA A 467 -3.25 11.08 -0.95
C ALA A 467 -2.12 11.53 -0.02
N LEU A 468 -2.17 11.17 1.26
CA LEU A 468 -1.07 11.45 2.20
C LEU A 468 0.22 10.72 1.84
N LEU A 469 0.13 9.43 1.45
CA LEU A 469 1.29 8.65 1.00
C LEU A 469 1.90 9.23 -0.28
N LYS A 470 1.06 9.63 -1.23
CA LYS A 470 1.49 10.23 -2.49
C LYS A 470 2.11 11.62 -2.28
N GLN A 471 1.59 12.42 -1.35
CA GLN A 471 2.25 13.66 -0.93
C GLN A 471 3.65 13.39 -0.35
N ALA A 472 3.77 12.38 0.52
CA ALA A 472 5.03 12.07 1.16
C ALA A 472 6.09 11.53 0.18
N LYS A 473 5.68 10.77 -0.83
CA LYS A 473 6.56 10.26 -1.88
C LYS A 473 5.84 10.30 -3.25
N PRO A 474 5.94 11.42 -3.99
CA PRO A 474 5.21 11.62 -5.24
C PRO A 474 5.49 10.58 -6.34
N SER A 475 6.64 9.91 -6.31
CA SER A 475 7.02 8.87 -7.27
C SER A 475 6.34 7.51 -7.05
N LEU A 476 5.59 7.33 -5.95
CA LEU A 476 4.91 6.06 -5.67
C LEU A 476 3.88 5.70 -6.75
N THR A 477 3.97 4.49 -7.27
CA THR A 477 3.06 3.93 -8.28
C THR A 477 1.85 3.24 -7.63
N GLN A 478 0.82 2.93 -8.43
CA GLN A 478 -0.33 2.10 -8.03
C GLN A 478 0.12 0.85 -7.24
N ASP A 479 1.00 0.04 -7.84
CA ASP A 479 1.36 -1.26 -7.29
C ASP A 479 2.19 -1.11 -6.00
N GLN A 480 3.06 -0.09 -5.92
CA GLN A 480 3.84 0.19 -4.70
C GLN A 480 2.95 0.61 -3.52
N ILE A 481 1.97 1.49 -3.77
CA ILE A 481 1.03 1.93 -2.73
C ILE A 481 0.13 0.77 -2.30
N LYS A 482 -0.40 0.02 -3.27
CA LYS A 482 -1.22 -1.16 -3.01
C LYS A 482 -0.45 -2.17 -2.15
N ASN A 483 0.78 -2.49 -2.51
CA ASN A 483 1.60 -3.46 -1.79
C ASN A 483 1.98 -3.00 -0.39
N VAL A 484 2.37 -1.73 -0.18
CA VAL A 484 2.70 -1.27 1.18
C VAL A 484 1.46 -1.24 2.07
N LEU A 485 0.29 -0.86 1.54
CA LEU A 485 -0.95 -0.88 2.30
C LEU A 485 -1.33 -2.32 2.69
N LYS A 486 -1.20 -3.29 1.77
CA LYS A 486 -1.38 -4.72 2.08
C LYS A 486 -0.39 -5.21 3.12
N ASN A 487 0.91 -4.94 2.94
CA ASN A 487 1.97 -5.47 3.81
C ASN A 487 1.95 -4.88 5.23
N THR A 488 1.40 -3.68 5.39
CA THR A 488 1.28 -3.02 6.68
C THR A 488 -0.14 -3.07 7.24
N ALA A 489 -1.09 -3.72 6.57
CA ALA A 489 -2.45 -3.87 7.07
C ALA A 489 -2.46 -4.63 8.40
N LYS A 490 -3.50 -4.39 9.20
CA LYS A 490 -3.81 -5.17 10.40
C LYS A 490 -4.74 -6.28 10.00
N ASP A 491 -4.22 -7.50 10.01
CA ASP A 491 -5.01 -8.71 9.85
C ASP A 491 -6.05 -8.82 10.98
N ILE A 492 -7.30 -9.07 10.60
CA ILE A 492 -8.44 -9.24 11.51
C ILE A 492 -9.13 -10.58 11.34
N GLY A 493 -8.72 -11.38 10.36
CA GLY A 493 -9.28 -12.68 10.03
C GLY A 493 -8.31 -13.82 10.34
N PRO A 494 -8.41 -14.95 9.62
CA PRO A 494 -7.37 -15.98 9.61
C PRO A 494 -6.02 -15.39 9.18
N ALA A 495 -4.93 -15.84 9.82
CA ALA A 495 -3.59 -15.32 9.57
C ALA A 495 -3.23 -15.32 8.07
N GLY A 496 -2.93 -14.13 7.53
CA GLY A 496 -2.53 -13.92 6.14
C GLY A 496 -3.63 -13.28 5.29
N PHE A 497 -3.59 -13.53 3.98
CA PHE A 497 -4.64 -13.05 3.08
C PHE A 497 -5.89 -13.93 3.21
N ASP A 498 -7.06 -13.31 3.28
CA ASP A 498 -8.36 -13.98 3.23
C ASP A 498 -9.34 -13.30 2.25
N GLN A 499 -10.34 -14.05 1.78
CA GLN A 499 -11.29 -13.58 0.78
C GLN A 499 -12.33 -12.57 1.31
N HIS A 500 -12.38 -12.33 2.63
CA HIS A 500 -13.32 -11.41 3.25
C HIS A 500 -12.66 -10.06 3.51
N SER A 501 -11.54 -10.05 4.25
CA SER A 501 -10.83 -8.81 4.64
C SER A 501 -9.61 -8.48 3.78
N GLY A 502 -9.23 -9.35 2.85
CA GLY A 502 -8.03 -9.20 2.03
C GLY A 502 -6.79 -9.35 2.90
N ALA A 503 -5.93 -8.33 2.90
CA ALA A 503 -4.80 -8.22 3.83
C ALA A 503 -5.20 -7.68 5.23
N GLY A 504 -6.46 -7.32 5.44
CA GLY A 504 -6.96 -6.69 6.67
C GLY A 504 -7.09 -5.17 6.57
N ILE A 505 -7.12 -4.49 7.72
CA ILE A 505 -7.39 -3.04 7.83
C ILE A 505 -6.13 -2.22 7.50
N ILE A 506 -6.21 -1.28 6.57
CA ILE A 506 -5.06 -0.42 6.23
C ILE A 506 -4.52 0.36 7.44
N ARG A 507 -3.19 0.51 7.52
CA ARG A 507 -2.50 1.31 8.54
C ARG A 507 -1.59 2.36 7.88
N PRO A 508 -2.16 3.48 7.38
CA PRO A 508 -1.45 4.42 6.50
C PRO A 508 -0.20 5.05 7.15
N LYS A 509 -0.20 5.25 8.46
CA LYS A 509 1.00 5.71 9.17
C LYS A 509 2.15 4.69 9.09
N LEU A 510 1.87 3.41 9.36
CA LEU A 510 2.88 2.35 9.24
C LEU A 510 3.30 2.16 7.78
N ALA A 511 2.39 2.32 6.84
CA ALA A 511 2.73 2.33 5.41
C ALA A 511 3.71 3.45 5.07
N LEU A 512 3.48 4.66 5.57
CA LEU A 512 4.38 5.80 5.41
C LEU A 512 5.76 5.53 6.02
N GLU A 513 5.80 5.02 7.25
CA GLU A 513 7.04 4.66 7.93
C GLU A 513 7.80 3.55 7.17
N SER A 514 7.09 2.57 6.61
CA SER A 514 7.67 1.50 5.78
C SER A 514 8.20 2.00 4.44
N ILE A 515 7.59 3.01 3.83
CA ILE A 515 8.10 3.64 2.59
C ILE A 515 9.33 4.51 2.87
N ALA A 516 9.40 5.10 4.06
CA ALA A 516 10.51 5.92 4.52
C ALA A 516 11.69 5.08 5.02
N ALA A 517 11.46 3.82 5.42
CA ALA A 517 12.52 2.89 5.76
C ALA A 517 13.34 2.55 4.51
N ALA A 518 14.63 2.86 4.54
CA ALA A 518 15.59 2.30 3.59
C ALA A 518 15.51 0.76 3.65
N PRO A 519 15.78 0.03 2.55
CA PRO A 519 15.93 -1.42 2.61
C PRO A 519 16.87 -1.75 3.78
N SER A 520 16.38 -2.58 4.71
CA SER A 520 17.06 -2.84 5.98
C SER A 520 18.47 -3.30 5.68
N ALA A 521 19.47 -2.54 6.16
CA ALA A 521 20.87 -2.90 5.99
C ALA A 521 21.08 -4.29 6.59
N SER A 522 21.68 -5.18 5.82
CA SER A 522 21.99 -6.52 6.31
C SER A 522 23.21 -6.49 7.22
N GLY A 523 23.16 -7.33 8.25
CA GLY A 523 24.19 -7.43 9.25
C GLY A 523 23.73 -8.21 10.48
N PRO A 524 24.53 -8.24 11.56
CA PRO A 524 24.16 -8.88 12.81
C PRO A 524 23.06 -8.12 13.58
N VAL A 525 22.74 -6.90 13.16
CA VAL A 525 21.65 -6.09 13.73
C VAL A 525 20.72 -5.67 12.61
N VAL A 526 19.44 -5.98 12.76
CA VAL A 526 18.43 -5.75 11.71
C VAL A 526 17.14 -5.24 12.33
N SER A 527 16.38 -4.47 11.54
CA SER A 527 15.00 -4.15 11.84
C SER A 527 14.08 -4.65 10.74
N TRP A 528 12.92 -5.16 11.11
CA TRP A 528 11.83 -5.49 10.20
C TRP A 528 10.59 -4.61 10.42
N GLY A 529 10.70 -3.58 11.26
CA GLY A 529 9.63 -2.62 11.51
C GLY A 529 9.94 -1.60 12.60
N PRO A 530 9.12 -0.55 12.73
CA PRO A 530 9.27 0.45 13.77
C PRO A 530 9.29 -0.17 15.16
N ASN A 531 10.10 0.39 16.06
CA ASN A 531 10.28 -0.09 17.44
C ASN A 531 10.73 -1.56 17.55
N ARG A 532 11.33 -2.10 16.49
CA ARG A 532 11.85 -3.46 16.47
C ARG A 532 13.32 -3.47 16.06
N LEU A 533 14.11 -4.18 16.86
CA LEU A 533 15.48 -4.57 16.53
C LEU A 533 15.68 -6.03 16.89
N ASP A 534 16.47 -6.71 16.08
CA ASP A 534 16.95 -8.06 16.34
C ASP A 534 18.47 -8.06 16.21
N VAL A 535 19.14 -8.58 17.23
CA VAL A 535 20.60 -8.57 17.39
C VAL A 535 21.07 -10.02 17.51
N PHE A 536 22.04 -10.38 16.68
CA PHE A 536 22.62 -11.71 16.60
C PHE A 536 24.12 -11.64 16.88
N VAL A 537 24.61 -12.53 17.72
CA VAL A 537 26.02 -12.60 18.13
C VAL A 537 26.47 -14.06 18.16
N VAL A 538 27.78 -14.30 18.00
CA VAL A 538 28.36 -15.63 18.21
C VAL A 538 29.09 -15.66 19.55
N GLY A 539 28.71 -16.61 20.40
CA GLY A 539 29.32 -16.82 21.71
C GLY A 539 30.71 -17.45 21.64
N THR A 540 31.37 -17.57 22.79
CA THR A 540 32.69 -18.24 22.91
C THR A 540 32.65 -19.73 22.64
N ASP A 541 31.48 -20.36 22.75
CA ASP A 541 31.19 -21.73 22.36
C ASP A 541 30.93 -21.89 20.85
N SER A 542 31.04 -20.80 20.09
CA SER A 542 30.72 -20.71 18.66
C SER A 542 29.24 -20.93 18.33
N ALA A 543 28.33 -20.93 19.31
CA ALA A 543 26.90 -20.96 19.04
C ALA A 543 26.38 -19.56 18.68
N LEU A 544 25.30 -19.52 17.90
CA LEU A 544 24.58 -18.29 17.62
C LEU A 544 23.65 -17.94 18.78
N TYR A 545 23.59 -16.65 19.11
CA TYR A 545 22.73 -16.10 20.14
C TYR A 545 21.94 -14.92 19.60
N HIS A 546 20.71 -14.77 20.07
CA HIS A 546 19.76 -13.77 19.61
C HIS A 546 19.16 -12.99 20.77
N LYS A 547 18.92 -11.69 20.57
CA LYS A 547 18.10 -10.85 21.45
C LYS A 547 17.37 -9.79 20.62
N TRP A 548 16.32 -9.22 21.19
CA TRP A 548 15.48 -8.28 20.45
C TRP A 548 14.96 -7.13 21.29
N TRP A 549 14.68 -6.00 20.65
CA TRP A 549 13.92 -4.89 21.21
C TRP A 549 12.48 -4.97 20.73
N ASN A 550 11.50 -4.83 21.63
CA ASN A 550 10.07 -4.89 21.29
C ASN A 550 9.32 -3.55 21.41
N GLY A 551 10.05 -2.44 21.51
CA GLY A 551 9.48 -1.11 21.71
C GLY A 551 9.43 -0.67 23.16
N ALA A 552 9.52 -1.59 24.11
CA ALA A 552 9.50 -1.29 25.54
C ALA A 552 10.71 -1.86 26.29
N SER A 553 11.23 -3.02 25.87
CA SER A 553 12.29 -3.73 26.58
C SER A 553 13.09 -4.66 25.66
N TRP A 554 14.29 -5.00 26.10
CA TRP A 554 15.11 -6.05 25.50
C TRP A 554 14.68 -7.43 25.98
N GLY A 555 14.38 -8.33 25.04
CA GLY A 555 14.14 -9.75 25.28
C GLY A 555 15.37 -10.61 24.95
N PRO A 556 15.67 -11.66 25.72
CA PRO A 556 14.92 -12.14 26.90
C PRO A 556 15.12 -11.27 28.15
N SER A 557 16.18 -10.47 28.20
CA SER A 557 16.40 -9.39 29.16
C SER A 557 17.45 -8.43 28.62
N LEU A 558 17.75 -7.33 29.33
CA LEU A 558 18.80 -6.39 28.93
C LEU A 558 20.16 -7.09 28.74
N THR A 559 20.52 -8.05 29.60
CA THR A 559 21.82 -8.72 29.57
C THR A 559 21.78 -10.16 29.06
N GLY A 560 20.59 -10.72 28.88
CA GLY A 560 20.37 -12.09 28.40
C GLY A 560 20.33 -12.22 26.88
N TYR A 561 20.49 -13.48 26.42
CA TYR A 561 20.42 -13.89 25.02
C TYR A 561 19.72 -15.25 24.91
N GLU A 562 18.94 -15.44 23.85
CA GLU A 562 18.38 -16.71 23.42
C GLU A 562 19.44 -17.53 22.68
N ASN A 563 19.68 -18.77 23.10
CA ASN A 563 20.62 -19.67 22.43
C ASN A 563 19.97 -20.31 21.21
N MET A 564 20.57 -20.10 20.03
CA MET A 564 20.09 -20.60 18.74
C MET A 564 20.94 -21.76 18.18
N GLY A 565 21.86 -22.29 18.98
CA GLY A 565 22.73 -23.42 18.65
C GLY A 565 23.67 -23.17 17.46
N GLY A 566 24.15 -24.26 16.86
CA GLY A 566 25.07 -24.23 15.72
C GLY A 566 26.54 -24.10 16.11
N VAL A 567 27.42 -24.19 15.09
CA VAL A 567 28.86 -23.93 15.21
C VAL A 567 29.25 -22.93 14.12
N CYS A 568 29.25 -21.66 14.49
CA CYS A 568 29.39 -20.51 13.61
C CYS A 568 30.84 -19.99 13.59
N MET A 569 31.44 -19.98 12.39
CA MET A 569 32.81 -19.52 12.15
C MET A 569 32.88 -18.08 11.59
N SER A 570 31.77 -17.56 11.07
CA SER A 570 31.63 -16.16 10.67
C SER A 570 30.82 -15.36 11.70
N ALA A 571 30.83 -14.03 11.58
CA ALA A 571 29.76 -13.21 12.16
C ALA A 571 28.42 -13.57 11.48
N PRO A 572 27.29 -13.40 12.17
CA PRO A 572 25.98 -13.64 11.58
C PRO A 572 25.60 -12.50 10.63
N GLU A 573 25.08 -12.87 9.47
CA GLU A 573 24.53 -11.94 8.49
C GLU A 573 23.02 -12.13 8.44
N VAL A 574 22.27 -11.07 8.75
CA VAL A 574 20.81 -11.14 8.89
C VAL A 574 20.16 -10.08 8.02
N VAL A 575 19.06 -10.45 7.39
CA VAL A 575 18.25 -9.56 6.55
C VAL A 575 16.77 -9.75 6.84
N SER A 576 16.00 -8.69 6.61
CA SER A 576 14.54 -8.74 6.56
C SER A 576 14.05 -8.24 5.20
N TRP A 577 13.07 -8.93 4.65
CA TRP A 577 12.35 -8.51 3.44
C TRP A 577 10.87 -8.22 3.70
N GLY A 578 10.46 -8.22 4.96
CA GLY A 578 9.10 -7.90 5.38
C GLY A 578 8.90 -8.00 6.89
N PRO A 579 7.80 -7.43 7.40
CA PRO A 579 7.44 -7.55 8.82
C PRO A 579 7.40 -9.01 9.27
N ASN A 580 7.81 -9.28 10.50
CA ASN A 580 7.84 -10.63 11.09
C ASN A 580 8.68 -11.65 10.30
N ARG A 581 9.60 -11.18 9.46
CA ARG A 581 10.48 -12.05 8.67
C ARG A 581 11.94 -11.68 8.87
N LEU A 582 12.72 -12.68 9.26
CA LEU A 582 14.18 -12.62 9.33
C LEU A 582 14.77 -13.84 8.63
N ASP A 583 15.90 -13.65 7.97
CA ASP A 583 16.72 -14.70 7.40
C ASP A 583 18.16 -14.50 7.87
N VAL A 584 18.70 -15.50 8.57
CA VAL A 584 20.01 -15.48 9.24
C VAL A 584 20.94 -16.45 8.55
N PHE A 585 22.14 -15.98 8.24
CA PHE A 585 23.17 -16.75 7.55
C PHE A 585 24.49 -16.74 8.33
N VAL A 586 25.15 -17.90 8.37
CA VAL A 586 26.44 -18.09 9.02
C VAL A 586 27.29 -19.08 8.23
N VAL A 587 28.61 -18.94 8.27
CA VAL A 587 29.54 -19.97 7.77
C VAL A 587 29.83 -20.95 8.89
N GLY A 588 29.61 -22.24 8.63
CA GLY A 588 29.81 -23.31 9.62
C GLY A 588 31.27 -23.80 9.71
N ALA A 589 31.52 -24.72 10.65
CA ALA A 589 32.84 -25.35 10.86
C ALA A 589 33.43 -26.05 9.62
N ASN A 590 32.58 -26.51 8.70
CA ASN A 590 32.97 -27.13 7.44
C ASN A 590 33.11 -26.12 6.27
N SER A 591 33.13 -24.81 6.58
CA SER A 591 33.16 -23.71 5.60
C SER A 591 31.95 -23.63 4.67
N ALA A 592 30.86 -24.36 4.92
CA ALA A 592 29.61 -24.22 4.16
C ALA A 592 28.76 -23.06 4.71
N LEU A 593 27.88 -22.50 3.86
CA LEU A 593 26.86 -21.55 4.30
C LEU A 593 25.71 -22.30 4.97
N TYR A 594 25.23 -21.76 6.08
CA TYR A 594 24.05 -22.23 6.77
C TYR A 594 23.03 -21.11 6.89
N HIS A 595 21.76 -21.48 6.82
CA HIS A 595 20.62 -20.58 6.82
C HIS A 595 19.58 -21.02 7.85
N LYS A 596 18.92 -20.05 8.49
CA LYS A 596 17.72 -20.25 9.29
C LYS A 596 16.85 -19.00 9.22
N TRP A 597 15.56 -19.12 9.53
CA TRP A 597 14.63 -18.00 9.35
C TRP A 597 13.60 -17.90 10.46
N TRP A 598 13.07 -16.70 10.67
CA TRP A 598 11.89 -16.43 11.48
C TRP A 598 10.68 -16.19 10.57
N ASN A 599 9.54 -16.82 10.85
CA ASN A 599 8.33 -16.67 10.04
C ASN A 599 7.18 -15.92 10.74
N GLY A 600 7.47 -15.23 11.85
CA GLY A 600 6.46 -14.54 12.66
C GLY A 600 5.94 -15.35 13.83
N ALA A 601 6.06 -16.67 13.77
CA ALA A 601 5.62 -17.58 14.83
C ALA A 601 6.75 -18.43 15.40
N SER A 602 7.72 -18.83 14.57
CA SER A 602 8.76 -19.79 14.95
C SER A 602 10.02 -19.65 14.09
N TRP A 603 11.14 -20.15 14.64
CA TRP A 603 12.39 -20.32 13.92
C TRP A 603 12.38 -21.61 13.10
N GLY A 604 12.65 -21.52 11.81
CA GLY A 604 12.86 -22.64 10.91
C GLY A 604 14.34 -22.90 10.64
N PRO A 605 14.79 -24.18 10.53
CA PRO A 605 13.98 -25.40 10.66
C PRO A 605 13.59 -25.74 12.11
N SER A 606 14.28 -25.16 13.09
CA SER A 606 13.91 -25.15 14.52
C SER A 606 14.69 -24.03 15.22
N LEU A 607 14.46 -23.79 16.51
CA LEU A 607 15.23 -22.82 17.29
C LEU A 607 16.75 -23.07 17.20
N THR A 608 17.20 -24.32 17.24
CA THR A 608 18.63 -24.69 17.22
C THR A 608 19.13 -25.28 15.90
N GLY A 609 18.23 -25.55 14.96
CA GLY A 609 18.55 -26.13 13.65
C GLY A 609 18.95 -25.10 12.60
N TYR A 610 19.59 -25.60 11.52
CA TYR A 610 20.06 -24.83 10.37
C TYR A 610 19.91 -25.65 9.08
N GLU A 611 19.59 -24.97 7.99
CA GLU A 611 19.61 -25.49 6.62
C GLU A 611 21.03 -25.35 6.05
N ASN A 612 21.62 -26.44 5.57
CA ASN A 612 22.93 -26.43 4.92
C ASN A 612 22.79 -26.04 3.44
N MET A 613 23.45 -24.96 3.04
CA MET A 613 23.39 -24.40 1.69
C MET A 613 24.65 -24.65 0.86
N GLY A 614 25.54 -25.52 1.34
CA GLY A 614 26.76 -25.95 0.65
C GLY A 614 27.82 -24.85 0.48
N GLY A 615 28.76 -25.12 -0.42
CA GLY A 615 29.91 -24.25 -0.70
C GLY A 615 31.12 -24.48 0.20
N ILE A 616 32.26 -23.89 -0.17
CA ILE A 616 33.46 -23.77 0.66
C ILE A 616 33.84 -22.29 0.66
N ILE A 617 33.44 -21.61 1.73
CA ILE A 617 33.41 -20.16 1.82
C ILE A 617 34.63 -19.66 2.58
N GLN A 618 35.25 -18.63 2.01
CA GLN A 618 36.28 -17.84 2.66
C GLN A 618 35.67 -16.54 3.18
N GLY A 619 35.87 -16.25 4.47
CA GLY A 619 35.42 -15.00 5.08
C GLY A 619 33.93 -14.98 5.43
N GLN A 620 33.34 -13.78 5.38
CA GLN A 620 31.96 -13.53 5.75
C GLN A 620 31.05 -13.50 4.50
N PRO A 621 29.83 -14.06 4.59
CA PRO A 621 28.84 -13.91 3.55
C PRO A 621 28.19 -12.52 3.64
N LYS A 622 27.61 -12.05 2.53
CA LYS A 622 26.75 -10.86 2.50
C LYS A 622 25.41 -11.23 1.89
N ILE A 623 24.30 -10.86 2.52
CA ILE A 623 22.96 -11.19 2.04
C ILE A 623 22.13 -9.92 1.96
N VAL A 624 21.43 -9.70 0.85
CA VAL A 624 20.54 -8.55 0.69
C VAL A 624 19.16 -8.98 0.23
N SER A 625 18.20 -8.07 0.36
CA SER A 625 16.89 -8.18 -0.26
C SER A 625 16.50 -6.85 -0.90
N TRP A 626 16.01 -6.91 -2.14
CA TRP A 626 15.39 -5.78 -2.82
C TRP A 626 13.86 -5.83 -2.80
N GLY A 627 13.26 -6.86 -2.16
CA GLY A 627 11.81 -6.98 -2.07
C GLY A 627 11.32 -8.26 -1.39
N PRO A 628 10.02 -8.36 -1.10
CA PRO A 628 9.43 -9.53 -0.47
C PRO A 628 9.71 -10.81 -1.24
N ASN A 629 9.88 -11.93 -0.53
CA ASN A 629 10.17 -13.25 -1.10
C ASN A 629 11.44 -13.29 -1.97
N ARG A 630 12.35 -12.33 -1.78
CA ARG A 630 13.63 -12.28 -2.48
C ARG A 630 14.78 -12.16 -1.51
N LEU A 631 15.78 -13.03 -1.69
CA LEU A 631 17.08 -12.93 -1.05
C LEU A 631 18.15 -13.14 -2.11
N ASP A 632 19.27 -12.45 -1.95
CA ASP A 632 20.47 -12.63 -2.78
C ASP A 632 21.67 -12.77 -1.84
N ALA A 633 22.33 -13.92 -1.88
CA ALA A 633 23.45 -14.26 -1.03
C ALA A 633 24.75 -14.32 -1.83
N PHE A 634 25.78 -13.67 -1.29
CA PHE A 634 27.08 -13.47 -1.90
C PHE A 634 28.19 -14.00 -1.00
N VAL A 635 29.05 -14.85 -1.55
CA VAL A 635 30.12 -15.53 -0.79
C VAL A 635 31.41 -15.56 -1.60
N ILE A 636 32.57 -15.59 -0.94
CA ILE A 636 33.87 -15.72 -1.61
C ILE A 636 34.30 -17.18 -1.59
N GLY A 637 34.62 -17.72 -2.76
CA GLY A 637 35.13 -19.09 -2.90
C GLY A 637 36.64 -19.19 -2.63
N THR A 638 37.16 -20.42 -2.56
CA THR A 638 38.60 -20.69 -2.36
C THR A 638 39.51 -20.18 -3.48
N ASP A 639 38.94 -19.93 -4.65
CA ASP A 639 39.59 -19.35 -5.84
C ASP A 639 39.64 -17.80 -5.83
N ARG A 640 39.12 -17.19 -4.75
CA ARG A 640 38.94 -15.74 -4.56
C ARG A 640 37.96 -15.09 -5.54
N SER A 641 37.06 -15.87 -6.14
CA SER A 641 35.95 -15.34 -6.93
C SER A 641 34.69 -15.17 -6.07
N LEU A 642 33.83 -14.23 -6.48
CA LEU A 642 32.53 -14.02 -5.88
C LEU A 642 31.54 -15.05 -6.42
N TYR A 643 30.77 -15.64 -5.54
CA TYR A 643 29.71 -16.59 -5.85
C TYR A 643 28.38 -16.06 -5.35
N HIS A 644 27.32 -16.31 -6.11
CA HIS A 644 25.98 -15.79 -5.88
C HIS A 644 24.95 -16.92 -5.87
N LYS A 645 23.93 -16.80 -5.02
CA LYS A 645 22.72 -17.61 -5.06
C LYS A 645 21.53 -16.77 -4.59
N TRP A 646 20.32 -17.16 -4.95
CA TRP A 646 19.13 -16.36 -4.65
C TRP A 646 17.93 -17.19 -4.23
N TRP A 647 17.04 -16.62 -3.41
CA TRP A 647 15.72 -17.15 -3.13
C TRP A 647 14.69 -16.43 -3.99
N ASN A 648 13.76 -17.15 -4.63
CA ASN A 648 12.74 -16.56 -5.49
C ASN A 648 11.30 -16.63 -4.93
N GLY A 649 11.14 -16.95 -3.65
CA GLY A 649 9.84 -17.16 -3.01
C GLY A 649 9.41 -18.63 -2.94
N SER A 650 10.05 -19.50 -3.72
CA SER A 650 9.72 -20.93 -3.77
C SER A 650 10.94 -21.85 -3.66
N ALA A 651 12.08 -21.45 -4.21
CA ALA A 651 13.30 -22.23 -4.22
C ALA A 651 14.56 -21.35 -4.25
N TRP A 652 15.67 -21.95 -3.83
CA TRP A 652 17.02 -21.41 -4.00
C TRP A 652 17.55 -21.71 -5.40
N GLY A 653 17.99 -20.69 -6.12
CA GLY A 653 18.70 -20.78 -7.38
C GLY A 653 20.21 -20.61 -7.21
N PRO A 654 21.06 -21.35 -7.97
CA PRO A 654 20.68 -22.35 -8.97
C PRO A 654 20.18 -23.67 -8.36
N SER A 655 20.49 -23.92 -7.09
CA SER A 655 19.89 -24.98 -6.26
C SER A 655 20.15 -24.65 -4.78
N LEU A 656 19.63 -25.47 -3.85
CA LEU A 656 19.90 -25.30 -2.42
C LEU A 656 21.41 -25.28 -2.10
N THR A 657 22.23 -26.07 -2.80
CA THR A 657 23.68 -26.18 -2.53
C THR A 657 24.58 -25.59 -3.61
N GLY A 658 24.02 -25.21 -4.76
CA GLY A 658 24.75 -24.62 -5.89
C GLY A 658 24.91 -23.11 -5.77
N TYR A 659 25.85 -22.58 -6.57
CA TYR A 659 26.20 -21.16 -6.67
C TYR A 659 26.55 -20.78 -8.12
N GLU A 660 26.22 -19.55 -8.52
CA GLU A 660 26.63 -18.89 -9.74
C GLU A 660 27.96 -18.16 -9.53
N ASN A 661 28.93 -18.33 -10.44
CA ASN A 661 30.24 -17.67 -10.34
C ASN A 661 30.19 -16.28 -11.01
N LEU A 662 30.47 -15.22 -10.24
CA LEU A 662 30.51 -13.83 -10.68
C LEU A 662 31.94 -13.28 -10.92
N GLY A 663 32.93 -14.18 -10.89
CA GLY A 663 34.34 -13.92 -11.17
C GLY A 663 35.04 -13.06 -10.12
N GLY A 664 36.16 -12.44 -10.52
CA GLY A 664 36.96 -11.56 -9.68
C GLY A 664 38.15 -12.24 -8.99
N LYS A 665 39.03 -11.40 -8.43
CA LYS A 665 40.18 -11.77 -7.59
C LYS A 665 40.15 -10.90 -6.34
N ILE A 666 39.38 -11.36 -5.36
CA ILE A 666 38.91 -10.57 -4.23
C ILE A 666 39.77 -10.83 -3.00
N VAL A 667 39.99 -9.77 -2.22
CA VAL A 667 40.57 -9.81 -0.88
C VAL A 667 39.54 -9.27 0.10
N GLY A 668 39.31 -10.00 1.19
CA GLY A 668 38.31 -9.63 2.19
C GLY A 668 36.91 -10.11 1.82
N ASN A 669 35.90 -9.40 2.32
CA ASN A 669 34.48 -9.75 2.20
C ASN A 669 33.77 -8.83 1.19
N PRO A 670 32.68 -9.30 0.55
CA PRO A 670 31.87 -8.45 -0.31
C PRO A 670 31.00 -7.50 0.51
N GLU A 671 30.77 -6.29 -0.01
CA GLU A 671 29.75 -5.37 0.48
C GLU A 671 28.70 -5.15 -0.61
N VAL A 672 27.42 -5.23 -0.24
CA VAL A 672 26.32 -5.26 -1.19
C VAL A 672 25.19 -4.37 -0.69
N VAL A 673 24.55 -3.64 -1.60
CA VAL A 673 23.40 -2.76 -1.32
C VAL A 673 22.33 -2.92 -2.39
N CYS A 674 21.07 -2.75 -1.98
CA CYS A 674 19.93 -2.62 -2.88
C CYS A 674 19.31 -1.24 -2.67
N TRP A 675 18.91 -0.56 -3.74
CA TRP A 675 18.21 0.73 -3.65
C TRP A 675 16.85 0.75 -4.36
N GLY A 676 16.48 -0.38 -4.96
CA GLY A 676 15.18 -0.59 -5.57
C GLY A 676 15.00 -2.03 -6.03
N PRO A 677 13.78 -2.41 -6.43
CA PRO A 677 13.51 -3.72 -6.99
C PRO A 677 14.43 -4.04 -8.17
N ASN A 678 14.81 -5.31 -8.31
CA ASN A 678 15.66 -5.78 -9.41
C ASN A 678 17.02 -5.07 -9.51
N ARG A 679 17.51 -4.48 -8.42
CA ARG A 679 18.76 -3.74 -8.41
C ARG A 679 19.63 -4.11 -7.23
N ILE A 680 20.85 -4.53 -7.57
CA ILE A 680 21.89 -4.90 -6.61
C ILE A 680 23.18 -4.23 -7.06
N ASP A 681 23.91 -3.63 -6.14
CA ASP A 681 25.24 -3.07 -6.36
C ASP A 681 26.22 -3.72 -5.38
N ILE A 682 27.34 -4.23 -5.90
CA ILE A 682 28.33 -5.03 -5.19
C ILE A 682 29.68 -4.33 -5.26
N PHE A 683 30.34 -4.22 -4.12
CA PHE A 683 31.65 -3.63 -3.94
C PHE A 683 32.61 -4.63 -3.30
N VAL A 684 33.79 -4.77 -3.89
CA VAL A 684 34.84 -5.69 -3.42
C VAL A 684 36.21 -5.03 -3.54
N VAL A 685 37.16 -5.43 -2.69
CA VAL A 685 38.56 -4.99 -2.83
C VAL A 685 39.34 -6.06 -3.58
N GLY A 686 40.06 -5.65 -4.63
CA GLY A 686 40.88 -6.53 -5.44
C GLY A 686 42.22 -6.87 -4.78
N THR A 687 42.94 -7.85 -5.34
CA THR A 687 44.31 -8.18 -4.91
C THR A 687 45.33 -7.06 -5.13
N ASP A 688 44.99 -6.06 -5.93
CA ASP A 688 45.72 -4.82 -6.16
C ASP A 688 45.35 -3.70 -5.17
N SER A 689 44.51 -4.00 -4.17
CA SER A 689 43.95 -3.06 -3.21
C SER A 689 43.04 -1.99 -3.83
N SER A 690 42.63 -2.10 -5.09
CA SER A 690 41.62 -1.20 -5.69
C SER A 690 40.20 -1.65 -5.34
N LEU A 691 39.26 -0.69 -5.33
CA LEU A 691 37.85 -0.98 -5.20
C LEU A 691 37.27 -1.38 -6.56
N TYR A 692 36.48 -2.43 -6.59
CA TYR A 692 35.76 -2.89 -7.77
C TYR A 692 34.26 -2.92 -7.55
N HIS A 693 33.51 -2.67 -8.61
CA HIS A 693 32.06 -2.58 -8.63
C HIS A 693 31.44 -3.53 -9.67
N LYS A 694 30.31 -4.13 -9.33
CA LYS A 694 29.45 -4.94 -10.20
C LYS A 694 28.00 -4.66 -9.82
N TRP A 695 27.08 -4.77 -10.78
CA TRP A 695 25.66 -4.57 -10.50
C TRP A 695 24.75 -5.55 -11.23
N TRP A 696 23.57 -5.79 -10.67
CA TRP A 696 22.43 -6.42 -11.34
C TRP A 696 21.43 -5.34 -11.74
N ASN A 697 20.90 -5.39 -12.96
CA ASN A 697 19.93 -4.40 -13.47
C ASN A 697 18.52 -4.97 -13.72
N GLY A 698 18.23 -6.18 -13.23
CA GLY A 698 16.96 -6.87 -13.47
C GLY A 698 16.99 -7.87 -14.63
N SER A 699 18.01 -7.79 -15.49
CA SER A 699 18.14 -8.67 -16.66
C SER A 699 19.53 -9.29 -16.79
N ALA A 700 20.58 -8.55 -16.42
CA ALA A 700 21.96 -8.99 -16.54
C ALA A 700 22.86 -8.37 -15.47
N TRP A 701 23.98 -9.06 -15.23
CA TRP A 701 25.12 -8.56 -14.46
C TRP A 701 25.98 -7.62 -15.32
N GLY A 702 26.25 -6.42 -14.81
CA GLY A 702 27.17 -5.45 -15.41
C GLY A 702 28.51 -5.39 -14.68
N PRO A 703 29.63 -5.18 -15.39
CA PRO A 703 29.74 -5.00 -16.85
C PRO A 703 29.57 -6.29 -17.67
N SER A 704 29.68 -7.46 -17.03
CA SER A 704 29.30 -8.77 -17.55
C SER A 704 29.16 -9.73 -16.36
N LEU A 705 28.77 -10.99 -16.61
CA LEU A 705 28.66 -12.01 -15.56
C LEU A 705 29.93 -12.12 -14.69
N THR A 706 31.12 -12.14 -15.30
CA THR A 706 32.39 -12.32 -14.59
C THR A 706 33.28 -11.07 -14.53
N GLY A 707 32.96 -10.02 -15.30
CA GLY A 707 33.75 -8.78 -15.37
C GLY A 707 33.43 -7.80 -14.24
N TRP A 708 34.34 -6.87 -13.96
CA TRP A 708 34.23 -5.90 -12.87
C TRP A 708 34.63 -4.49 -13.33
N GLU A 709 33.92 -3.48 -12.83
CA GLU A 709 34.28 -2.07 -13.02
C GLU A 709 35.33 -1.66 -11.96
N ASN A 710 36.46 -1.11 -12.38
CA ASN A 710 37.51 -0.65 -11.47
C ASN A 710 37.23 0.80 -11.04
N LEU A 711 37.03 1.03 -9.75
CA LEU A 711 36.77 2.34 -9.13
C LEU A 711 38.01 2.96 -8.49
N GLY A 712 39.18 2.37 -8.72
CA GLY A 712 40.49 2.84 -8.26
C GLY A 712 40.68 2.80 -6.75
N GLY A 713 41.65 3.59 -6.28
CA GLY A 713 42.00 3.72 -4.86
C GLY A 713 43.02 2.70 -4.37
N THR A 714 43.48 2.88 -3.14
CA THR A 714 44.33 1.93 -2.43
C THR A 714 43.71 1.71 -1.05
N ILE A 715 42.89 0.68 -0.96
CA ILE A 715 41.95 0.44 0.13
C ILE A 715 42.57 -0.49 1.17
N LEU A 716 42.43 -0.09 2.43
CA LEU A 716 42.71 -0.87 3.62
C LEU A 716 41.36 -1.37 4.19
N GLY A 717 41.24 -2.68 4.40
CA GLY A 717 40.06 -3.26 5.04
C GLY A 717 38.82 -3.36 4.13
N GLN A 718 37.64 -3.39 4.73
CA GLN A 718 36.37 -3.64 4.04
C GLN A 718 35.67 -2.32 3.67
N PRO A 719 35.14 -2.18 2.44
CA PRO A 719 34.30 -1.04 2.07
C PRO A 719 32.95 -1.12 2.77
N LYS A 720 32.33 0.04 3.01
CA LYS A 720 30.91 0.13 3.39
C LYS A 720 30.16 0.91 2.32
N VAL A 721 29.00 0.43 1.91
CA VAL A 721 28.12 1.15 0.99
C VAL A 721 26.73 1.28 1.58
N VAL A 722 26.10 2.42 1.30
CA VAL A 722 24.72 2.71 1.67
C VAL A 722 24.01 3.43 0.52
N SER A 723 22.69 3.31 0.49
CA SER A 723 21.83 4.10 -0.37
C SER A 723 20.72 4.73 0.46
N TRP A 724 20.40 5.98 0.17
CA TRP A 724 19.31 6.72 0.81
C TRP A 724 18.20 7.10 -0.17
N GLU A 725 18.39 6.82 -1.46
CA GLU A 725 17.38 6.93 -2.52
C GLU A 725 17.79 6.11 -3.75
N PRO A 726 16.84 5.77 -4.65
CA PRO A 726 17.17 5.13 -5.92
C PRO A 726 18.21 5.91 -6.73
N ASN A 727 19.08 5.21 -7.45
CA ASN A 727 20.18 5.79 -8.23
C ASN A 727 21.21 6.59 -7.41
N ARG A 728 21.22 6.46 -6.09
CA ARG A 728 22.22 7.06 -5.21
C ARG A 728 22.95 5.99 -4.42
N LEU A 729 24.27 6.01 -4.51
CA LEU A 729 25.16 5.18 -3.70
C LEU A 729 26.21 6.06 -3.03
N ASP A 730 26.53 5.77 -1.79
CA ASP A 730 27.60 6.41 -1.05
C ASP A 730 28.51 5.31 -0.49
N VAL A 731 29.77 5.31 -0.91
CA VAL A 731 30.77 4.28 -0.60
C VAL A 731 31.88 4.88 0.24
N PHE A 732 32.19 4.22 1.34
CA PHE A 732 33.19 4.62 2.32
C PHE A 732 34.28 3.56 2.45
N VAL A 733 35.52 4.01 2.42
CA VAL A 733 36.71 3.15 2.46
C VAL A 733 37.80 3.78 3.31
N VAL A 734 38.64 2.97 3.94
CA VAL A 734 39.83 3.46 4.66
C VAL A 734 41.03 3.35 3.73
N GLY A 735 41.82 4.42 3.60
CA GLY A 735 43.03 4.42 2.80
C GLY A 735 44.24 3.84 3.55
N THR A 736 45.35 3.63 2.87
CA THR A 736 46.61 3.15 3.49
C THR A 736 47.22 4.13 4.50
N ASN A 737 46.85 5.41 4.43
CA ASN A 737 47.16 6.43 5.44
C ASN A 737 46.21 6.40 6.65
N SER A 738 45.34 5.38 6.76
CA SER A 738 44.30 5.23 7.78
C SER A 738 43.24 6.35 7.79
N ALA A 739 43.15 7.20 6.76
CA ALA A 739 42.08 8.18 6.64
C ALA A 739 40.83 7.57 5.99
N LEU A 740 39.66 8.12 6.29
CA LEU A 740 38.41 7.78 5.60
C LEU A 740 38.34 8.49 4.25
N TYR A 741 37.84 7.77 3.26
CA TYR A 741 37.57 8.27 1.93
C TYR A 741 36.14 7.95 1.52
N HIS A 742 35.55 8.85 0.74
CA HIS A 742 34.18 8.77 0.27
C HIS A 742 34.13 8.91 -1.26
N LYS A 743 33.27 8.11 -1.90
CA LYS A 743 32.87 8.29 -3.30
C LYS A 743 31.38 8.03 -3.43
N TRP A 744 30.75 8.55 -4.48
CA TRP A 744 29.31 8.39 -4.65
C TRP A 744 28.91 8.19 -6.11
N TRP A 745 27.79 7.51 -6.31
CA TRP A 745 27.08 7.46 -7.58
C TRP A 745 25.90 8.43 -7.53
N ASN A 746 25.72 9.26 -8.54
CA ASN A 746 24.64 10.27 -8.60
C ASN A 746 23.53 9.93 -9.63
N GLY A 747 23.48 8.69 -10.11
CA GLY A 747 22.56 8.27 -11.17
C GLY A 747 23.13 8.35 -12.58
N SER A 748 24.23 9.07 -12.78
CA SER A 748 24.86 9.24 -14.10
C SER A 748 26.37 9.03 -14.09
N ALA A 749 27.05 9.37 -13.00
CA ALA A 749 28.50 9.27 -12.89
C ALA A 749 28.95 9.04 -11.43
N TRP A 750 30.14 8.49 -11.31
CA TRP A 750 30.88 8.40 -10.05
C TRP A 750 31.56 9.73 -9.72
N GLY A 751 31.31 10.24 -8.52
CA GLY A 751 31.98 11.40 -7.94
C GLY A 751 33.05 11.01 -6.92
N PRO A 752 34.15 11.79 -6.79
CA PRO A 752 34.49 12.98 -7.59
C PRO A 752 34.92 12.68 -9.04
N SER A 753 35.29 11.43 -9.32
CA SER A 753 35.49 10.88 -10.66
C SER A 753 35.37 9.35 -10.58
N LEU A 754 35.50 8.64 -11.71
CA LEU A 754 35.47 7.17 -11.74
C LEU A 754 36.46 6.56 -10.72
N THR A 755 37.71 7.00 -10.74
CA THR A 755 38.81 6.47 -9.91
C THR A 755 39.19 7.34 -8.71
N GLY A 756 38.60 8.53 -8.58
CA GLY A 756 38.88 9.48 -7.50
C GLY A 756 38.03 9.24 -6.24
N TYR A 757 38.50 9.84 -5.14
CA TYR A 757 37.86 9.78 -3.82
C TYR A 757 37.98 11.13 -3.10
N GLU A 758 36.95 11.48 -2.34
CA GLU A 758 36.94 12.61 -1.40
C GLU A 758 37.60 12.19 -0.08
N ASN A 759 38.63 12.91 0.35
CA ASN A 759 39.31 12.64 1.63
C ASN A 759 38.50 13.24 2.79
N MET A 760 38.08 12.39 3.72
CA MET A 760 37.29 12.76 4.89
C MET A 760 38.09 12.78 6.19
N GLY A 761 39.41 12.68 6.11
CA GLY A 761 40.33 12.76 7.25
C GLY A 761 40.20 11.62 8.26
N GLY A 762 40.75 11.85 9.46
CA GLY A 762 40.77 10.89 10.56
C GLY A 762 41.97 9.92 10.52
N THR A 763 42.08 9.12 11.58
CA THR A 763 43.04 8.00 11.68
C THR A 763 42.30 6.82 12.28
N ILE A 764 41.85 5.94 11.39
CA ILE A 764 40.86 4.90 11.66
C ILE A 764 41.54 3.56 11.84
N VAL A 765 41.04 2.80 12.81
CA VAL A 765 41.37 1.40 13.02
C VAL A 765 40.18 0.56 12.56
N GLY A 766 40.43 -0.37 11.63
CA GLY A 766 39.40 -1.25 11.08
C GLY A 766 38.60 -0.62 9.94
N SER A 767 37.33 -1.03 9.80
CA SER A 767 36.43 -0.65 8.70
C SER A 767 35.36 0.34 9.19
N PRO A 768 34.84 1.23 8.33
CA PRO A 768 33.75 2.14 8.69
C PRO A 768 32.41 1.40 8.76
N GLU A 769 31.48 1.95 9.53
CA GLU A 769 30.07 1.53 9.54
C GLU A 769 29.19 2.72 9.20
N VAL A 770 28.21 2.53 8.31
CA VAL A 770 27.40 3.63 7.77
C VAL A 770 25.95 3.19 7.64
N VAL A 771 25.04 4.10 7.97
CA VAL A 771 23.59 3.90 7.86
C VAL A 771 22.92 5.14 7.29
N SER A 772 21.77 4.95 6.66
CA SER A 772 20.83 6.02 6.34
C SER A 772 19.48 5.69 6.95
N TRP A 773 18.82 6.71 7.51
CA TRP A 773 17.44 6.64 8.00
C TRP A 773 16.49 7.53 7.20
N GLY A 774 16.95 8.10 6.09
CA GLY A 774 16.16 8.97 5.24
C GLY A 774 16.96 9.61 4.13
N ALA A 775 16.27 10.17 3.14
CA ALA A 775 16.91 10.85 2.03
C ALA A 775 17.81 11.99 2.51
N ASN A 776 18.94 12.20 1.82
CA ASN A 776 19.95 13.20 2.16
C ASN A 776 20.55 13.08 3.56
N ARG A 777 20.46 11.89 4.17
CA ARG A 777 21.01 11.64 5.50
C ARG A 777 21.90 10.41 5.51
N LEU A 778 23.11 10.60 6.01
CA LEU A 778 24.07 9.54 6.29
C LEU A 778 24.65 9.74 7.68
N ASP A 779 24.87 8.65 8.40
CA ASP A 779 25.56 8.62 9.68
C ASP A 779 26.69 7.60 9.61
N VAL A 780 27.92 8.06 9.82
CA VAL A 780 29.16 7.30 9.66
C VAL A 780 29.84 7.14 11.02
N PHE A 781 30.19 5.90 11.35
CA PHE A 781 30.84 5.51 12.60
C PHE A 781 32.18 4.83 12.32
N VAL A 782 33.22 5.25 13.02
CA VAL A 782 34.59 4.73 12.88
C VAL A 782 35.26 4.60 14.23
N VAL A 783 36.23 3.69 14.37
CA VAL A 783 37.02 3.54 15.60
C VAL A 783 38.37 4.23 15.41
N GLY A 784 38.75 5.08 16.36
CA GLY A 784 40.04 5.77 16.36
C GLY A 784 41.18 4.93 16.95
N THR A 785 42.41 5.41 16.84
CA THR A 785 43.61 4.74 17.40
C THR A 785 43.62 4.64 18.93
N ASN A 786 42.83 5.48 19.61
CA ASN A 786 42.58 5.41 21.05
C ASN A 786 41.47 4.41 21.42
N SER A 787 41.01 3.59 20.46
CA SER A 787 39.87 2.66 20.61
C SER A 787 38.54 3.33 20.94
N ALA A 788 38.40 4.65 20.80
CA ALA A 788 37.12 5.32 20.97
C ALA A 788 36.30 5.28 19.67
N LEU A 789 34.97 5.29 19.80
CA LEU A 789 34.07 5.45 18.67
C LEU A 789 33.98 6.93 18.27
N TYR A 790 33.96 7.19 16.98
CA TYR A 790 33.80 8.51 16.37
C TYR A 790 32.66 8.51 15.38
N HIS A 791 31.96 9.63 15.29
CA HIS A 791 30.78 9.82 14.45
C HIS A 791 30.88 11.06 13.59
N LYS A 792 30.34 10.99 12.37
CA LYS A 792 30.11 12.14 11.49
C LYS A 792 28.88 11.88 10.63
N TRP A 793 28.28 12.93 10.08
CA TRP A 793 27.04 12.80 9.34
C TRP A 793 26.95 13.71 8.12
N TRP A 794 26.15 13.31 7.14
CA TRP A 794 25.69 14.17 6.05
C TRP A 794 24.28 14.66 6.35
N ASN A 795 23.99 15.92 6.11
CA ASN A 795 22.65 16.51 6.36
C ASN A 795 21.93 17.00 5.09
N GLY A 796 22.41 16.63 3.91
CA GLY A 796 21.88 17.09 2.63
C GLY A 796 22.62 18.28 2.03
N SER A 797 23.46 18.96 2.81
CA SER A 797 24.21 20.12 2.33
C SER A 797 25.67 20.13 2.75
N ALA A 798 25.99 19.57 3.92
CA ALA A 798 27.35 19.52 4.44
C ALA A 798 27.59 18.31 5.34
N TRP A 799 28.87 17.94 5.46
CA TRP A 799 29.36 17.00 6.45
C TRP A 799 29.52 17.68 7.82
N GLY A 800 28.92 17.09 8.86
CA GLY A 800 29.09 17.49 10.25
C GLY A 800 30.05 16.56 11.00
N PRO A 801 30.92 17.06 11.88
CA PRO A 801 31.10 18.49 12.23
C PRO A 801 31.83 19.31 11.15
N SER A 802 32.55 18.64 10.24
CA SER A 802 33.12 19.20 9.00
C SER A 802 33.46 18.04 8.05
N LEU A 803 33.94 18.35 6.84
CA LEU A 803 34.40 17.31 5.90
C LEU A 803 35.46 16.38 6.52
N THR A 804 36.41 16.92 7.29
CA THR A 804 37.52 16.15 7.87
C THR A 804 37.41 15.91 9.38
N GLY A 805 36.44 16.53 10.06
CA GLY A 805 36.22 16.41 11.50
C GLY A 805 35.33 15.22 11.87
N TYR A 806 35.39 14.86 13.16
CA TYR A 806 34.61 13.78 13.78
C TYR A 806 34.17 14.18 15.20
N GLU A 807 32.97 13.75 15.60
CA GLU A 807 32.45 13.81 16.96
C GLU A 807 32.96 12.60 17.75
N ASN A 808 33.57 12.83 18.93
CA ASN A 808 34.05 11.75 19.79
C ASN A 808 32.89 11.20 20.64
N MET A 809 32.60 9.91 20.48
CA MET A 809 31.54 9.20 21.19
C MET A 809 32.03 8.32 22.34
N GLY A 810 33.32 8.43 22.70
CA GLY A 810 33.93 7.70 23.81
C GLY A 810 33.95 6.19 23.65
N GLY A 811 34.09 5.49 24.77
CA GLY A 811 34.17 4.03 24.84
C GLY A 811 35.59 3.48 24.62
N THR A 812 35.74 2.17 24.82
CA THR A 812 36.95 1.41 24.47
C THR A 812 36.49 0.19 23.69
N ILE A 813 36.47 0.34 22.37
CA ILE A 813 35.85 -0.56 21.42
C ILE A 813 36.87 -1.60 20.94
N VAL A 814 36.48 -2.87 21.02
CA VAL A 814 37.25 -4.01 20.53
C VAL A 814 36.42 -4.70 19.47
N GLY A 815 36.60 -4.29 18.21
CA GLY A 815 35.85 -4.83 17.07
C GLY A 815 35.23 -3.74 16.20
N GLN A 816 34.46 -4.16 15.19
CA GLN A 816 33.79 -3.23 14.27
C GLN A 816 32.42 -2.83 14.85
N PRO A 817 32.07 -1.52 14.83
CA PRO A 817 30.74 -1.07 15.21
C PRO A 817 29.67 -1.60 14.25
N ARG A 818 28.43 -1.68 14.73
CA ARG A 818 27.24 -1.97 13.93
C ARG A 818 26.19 -0.92 14.22
N VAL A 819 25.49 -0.46 13.19
CA VAL A 819 24.40 0.49 13.38
C VAL A 819 23.18 0.07 12.58
N ALA A 820 22.01 0.17 13.21
CA ALA A 820 20.73 -0.02 12.57
C ALA A 820 19.83 1.21 12.77
N SER A 821 18.89 1.38 11.86
CA SER A 821 17.78 2.31 12.01
C SER A 821 16.48 1.57 11.72
N TRP A 822 15.49 1.79 12.57
CA TRP A 822 14.12 1.28 12.39
C TRP A 822 13.12 2.40 12.10
N GLY A 823 13.60 3.64 11.91
CA GLY A 823 12.77 4.79 11.63
C GLY A 823 13.56 6.09 11.51
N SER A 824 12.93 7.11 10.95
CA SER A 824 13.53 8.44 10.81
C SER A 824 13.98 8.99 12.16
N ASN A 825 15.13 9.68 12.19
CA ASN A 825 15.73 10.25 13.41
C ASN A 825 16.04 9.22 14.50
N ARG A 826 16.17 7.93 14.14
CA ARG A 826 16.51 6.87 15.08
C ARG A 826 17.72 6.09 14.60
N LEU A 827 18.71 5.99 15.48
CA LEU A 827 19.90 5.15 15.31
C LEU A 827 20.08 4.30 16.56
N ASP A 828 20.53 3.07 16.37
CA ASP A 828 20.94 2.18 17.43
C ASP A 828 22.31 1.60 17.06
N VAL A 829 23.32 1.95 17.85
CA VAL A 829 24.74 1.64 17.62
C VAL A 829 25.18 0.61 18.64
N PHE A 830 25.81 -0.45 18.15
CA PHE A 830 26.27 -1.59 18.92
C PHE A 830 27.78 -1.76 18.75
N VAL A 831 28.47 -2.00 19.86
CA VAL A 831 29.93 -2.15 19.90
C VAL A 831 30.32 -3.24 20.89
N THR A 832 31.45 -3.90 20.66
CA THR A 832 31.99 -4.87 21.61
C THR A 832 33.05 -4.19 22.49
N GLY A 833 32.97 -4.40 23.81
CA GLY A 833 33.92 -3.84 24.78
C GLY A 833 35.11 -4.75 25.07
N THR A 834 36.06 -4.27 25.87
CA THR A 834 37.26 -5.04 26.28
C THR A 834 36.96 -6.29 27.11
N ASN A 835 35.80 -6.35 27.75
CA ASN A 835 35.29 -7.52 28.46
C ASN A 835 34.55 -8.51 27.54
N SER A 836 34.61 -8.31 26.22
CA SER A 836 33.87 -9.08 25.21
C SER A 836 32.34 -8.99 25.31
N ALA A 837 31.78 -8.08 26.11
CA ALA A 837 30.33 -7.86 26.18
C ALA A 837 29.88 -6.91 25.06
N LEU A 838 28.60 -7.01 24.68
CA LEU A 838 27.98 -6.04 23.78
C LEU A 838 27.56 -4.80 24.55
N PHE A 839 27.75 -3.65 23.93
CA PHE A 839 27.33 -2.35 24.43
C PHE A 839 26.48 -1.65 23.37
N HIS A 840 25.50 -0.89 23.84
CA HIS A 840 24.51 -0.23 23.01
C HIS A 840 24.40 1.24 23.35
N LYS A 841 24.17 2.07 22.34
CA LYS A 841 23.78 3.47 22.49
C LYS A 841 22.86 3.85 21.34
N TRP A 842 22.08 4.91 21.51
CA TRP A 842 21.07 5.27 20.53
C TRP A 842 20.92 6.77 20.33
N TRP A 843 20.46 7.17 19.16
CA TRP A 843 19.98 8.52 18.86
C TRP A 843 18.45 8.53 18.91
N ASN A 844 17.85 9.55 19.51
CA ASN A 844 16.38 9.67 19.62
C ASN A 844 15.80 10.87 18.85
N GLY A 845 16.58 11.48 17.97
CA GLY A 845 16.21 12.70 17.23
C GLY A 845 16.69 13.99 17.89
N SER A 846 17.01 13.97 19.18
CA SER A 846 17.48 15.15 19.93
C SER A 846 18.82 14.94 20.63
N SER A 847 19.09 13.73 21.12
CA SER A 847 20.28 13.41 21.89
C SER A 847 20.69 11.95 21.80
N TRP A 848 21.97 11.69 22.12
CA TRP A 848 22.53 10.36 22.30
C TRP A 848 22.21 9.83 23.71
N GLY A 849 21.64 8.63 23.78
CA GLY A 849 21.43 7.88 25.02
C GLY A 849 22.44 6.74 25.16
N PRO A 850 22.91 6.42 26.38
CA PRO A 850 22.59 7.09 27.65
C PRO A 850 23.23 8.48 27.80
N SER A 851 24.29 8.76 27.03
CA SER A 851 24.88 10.09 26.83
C SER A 851 25.74 10.07 25.57
N LEU A 852 26.32 11.21 25.17
CA LEU A 852 27.23 11.25 24.01
C LEU A 852 28.39 10.26 24.14
N THR A 853 28.97 10.10 25.33
CA THR A 853 30.14 9.22 25.57
C THR A 853 29.83 7.93 26.32
N GLY A 854 28.61 7.78 26.84
CA GLY A 854 28.16 6.60 27.58
C GLY A 854 27.62 5.50 26.68
N TYR A 855 27.53 4.29 27.25
CA TYR A 855 27.00 3.08 26.64
C TYR A 855 26.21 2.26 27.66
N GLU A 856 25.14 1.63 27.21
CA GLU A 856 24.36 0.62 27.94
C GLU A 856 25.04 -0.75 27.77
N ASN A 857 25.32 -1.45 28.87
CA ASN A 857 25.89 -2.79 28.83
C ASN A 857 24.78 -3.82 28.58
N MET A 858 24.89 -4.55 27.47
CA MET A 858 23.92 -5.57 27.06
C MET A 858 24.35 -7.00 27.39
N GLY A 859 25.44 -7.16 28.15
CA GLY A 859 25.97 -8.45 28.59
C GLY A 859 26.50 -9.34 27.45
N GLY A 860 26.65 -10.62 27.76
CA GLY A 860 27.24 -11.63 26.87
C GLY A 860 28.76 -11.69 26.95
N ILE A 861 29.33 -12.75 26.37
CA ILE A 861 30.76 -12.89 26.09
C ILE A 861 30.86 -13.31 24.61
N ILE A 862 31.19 -12.35 23.77
CA ILE A 862 31.03 -12.41 22.32
C ILE A 862 32.37 -12.68 21.66
N ASN A 863 32.37 -13.66 20.77
CA ASN A 863 33.50 -14.00 19.93
C ASN A 863 33.42 -13.32 18.55
N LYS A 864 32.21 -13.24 17.97
CA LYS A 864 31.99 -12.58 16.67
C LYS A 864 30.70 -11.77 16.67
N PHE A 865 30.81 -10.58 16.08
CA PHE A 865 29.73 -9.63 15.85
C PHE A 865 30.01 -8.93 14.54
#